data_AF-A0A260Z384-F1
#
_entry.id   AF-A0A260Z384-F1
#
_cell.length_a   1.000
_cell.length_b   1.000
_cell.length_c   1.000
_cell.angle_alpha   90.00
_cell.angle_beta   90.00
_cell.angle_gamma   90.00
#
_symmetry.space_group_name_H-M   'P 1'
#
loop_
_entity.id
_entity.type
_entity.pdbx_description
1 polymer ?
#
loop_
_entity_poly.entity_id
_entity_poly.type
_entity_poly.pdbx_seq_one_letter_code
_entity_poly.pdbx_strand_id
1 'polypeptide(L)'
;MTQQDIKEQLLLAETIFGLDFLKTLTANQSESLVFSPLSVSLALALVHSGARNQSRAQIEKTLLGGTDSEKFINHYSSLSKNLKAGTNGTEVSIANRVYLKHTAQINNDYLSRVVENYDAGAESLDFQNSDSAEKMNEFIRMSTQGRLDNLMSSDSISDAIALLVNAVYFKGKWVEEFSLDFTSNEEFTTKMDGVQKIPFLKEIMTDRGYSSDDIFQVLTLNYVDSSFKFAVFLPKEFNGLDAALDKLDSERLQKLLQQSKRIYMNTEIPKFTIEKELALKNTLQSLGITDIFTDQADLSGIAEGIKISDGTHKALIEVNEEGTTAAAATVVKAVPMCLRLDDPVDFKANHPFLFALVRDGHPFFWAESELGLNFLKTLPAHNESLVFSPVSIALVLALVHTGALGNSKKQIENSLLNKANCNNCQFVNHFSNVYRNLRQGINGVEVNMANRLYLKSGSTAQRKFLSAIAQNYGSEARALDFRTSDALQKINGYVKTATKGKVERIITCQDSIRSANGLLINAMSFKGGWEDGFPQLPGKQLFHKNEREGILMGMLADSSIRGYSSDDYFQVLVLKYVDPRFQLSIFLPKQRNGLNDALKKLDNRRFENLLDNVKPTFVNTEIPKFSIDYRFSLKKNLKAIGITEMFSDFADLSGITANAKISEGIHKSIIQVTESGTGTGCSFASPAGGIGSGVSPAAAPIGCGATVVGARTIKVLPIVRTGNPIQFKADHPFLKGFTANPSFLSVALKNYGADAKTLDFTTLTAVREINTFVKEATKGKITEVATKDTIKDALALLINAIYFKGDWQDKFDGFSVGDHDFTTYSGAVKSMKFMREFSSDRHYSSDDIFQVLHLKYADERFRLSTDLPKFTVEKEISLKRSLEILGITEIFSDSANLSGLAENIKISDGVHKAIIEVNEDGTTAAAVTSVKAVPMSMRMDTPVDFKANHPFLFTLTFLGHPIFLGVFNE
;
A
#
# COMPACT_ATOMS: atom_id res chain seq x y z
N MET A 1 -7.77 -4.22 -34.07
CA MET A 1 -7.28 -4.45 -32.71
C MET A 1 -7.94 -3.46 -31.78
N THR A 2 -8.42 -3.95 -30.63
CA THR A 2 -8.90 -3.11 -29.53
C THR A 2 -7.72 -2.43 -28.83
N GLN A 3 -7.95 -1.41 -27.99
CA GLN A 3 -6.87 -0.82 -27.18
C GLN A 3 -6.27 -1.82 -26.19
N GLN A 4 -7.05 -2.82 -25.77
CA GLN A 4 -6.59 -3.91 -24.91
C GLN A 4 -5.64 -4.85 -25.67
N ASP A 5 -5.99 -5.24 -26.90
CA ASP A 5 -5.10 -6.05 -27.75
C ASP A 5 -3.75 -5.35 -27.97
N ILE A 6 -3.78 -4.03 -28.13
CA ILE A 6 -2.57 -3.20 -28.26
C ILE A 6 -1.75 -3.25 -26.97
N LYS A 7 -2.38 -3.04 -25.81
CA LYS A 7 -1.67 -3.07 -24.51
C LYS A 7 -1.04 -4.44 -24.23
N GLU A 8 -1.73 -5.54 -24.57
CA GLU A 8 -1.22 -6.90 -24.40
C GLU A 8 -0.03 -7.19 -25.33
N GLN A 9 -0.10 -6.75 -26.60
CA GLN A 9 1.02 -6.87 -27.52
C GLN A 9 2.23 -6.06 -27.06
N LEU A 10 2.02 -4.84 -26.55
CA LEU A 10 3.08 -3.99 -26.03
C LEU A 10 3.74 -4.60 -24.79
N LEU A 11 2.95 -5.13 -23.85
CA LEU A 11 3.46 -5.81 -22.66
C LEU A 11 4.23 -7.10 -23.00
N LEU A 12 3.77 -7.83 -24.01
CA LEU A 12 4.48 -9.00 -24.53
C LEU A 12 5.83 -8.60 -25.13
N ALA A 13 5.88 -7.55 -25.93
CA ALA A 13 7.12 -7.05 -26.53
C ALA A 13 8.13 -6.60 -25.47
N GLU A 14 7.69 -5.90 -24.42
CA GLU A 14 8.54 -5.53 -23.28
C GLU A 14 9.09 -6.75 -22.53
N THR A 15 8.26 -7.80 -22.37
CA THR A 15 8.69 -9.05 -21.75
C THR A 15 9.78 -9.73 -22.59
N ILE A 16 9.61 -9.76 -23.91
CA ILE A 16 10.60 -10.31 -24.85
C ILE A 16 11.90 -9.51 -24.76
N PHE A 17 11.84 -8.18 -24.83
CA PHE A 17 13.02 -7.32 -24.66
C PHE A 17 13.76 -7.61 -23.36
N GLY A 18 13.05 -7.73 -22.23
CA GLY A 18 13.68 -8.03 -20.94
C GLY A 18 14.36 -9.40 -20.90
N LEU A 19 13.77 -10.43 -21.52
CA LEU A 19 14.36 -11.76 -21.61
C LEU A 19 15.57 -11.80 -22.54
N ASP A 20 15.50 -11.13 -23.69
CA ASP A 20 16.63 -11.06 -24.63
C ASP A 20 17.80 -10.26 -24.03
N PHE A 21 17.49 -9.18 -23.30
CA PHE A 21 18.49 -8.41 -22.56
C PHE A 21 19.14 -9.25 -21.46
N LEU A 22 18.36 -10.01 -20.69
CA LEU A 22 18.87 -10.95 -19.68
C LEU A 22 19.83 -11.96 -20.31
N LYS A 23 19.41 -12.65 -21.38
CA LYS A 23 20.21 -13.67 -22.07
C LYS A 23 21.52 -13.11 -22.60
N THR A 24 21.48 -11.88 -23.12
CA THR A 24 22.68 -11.18 -23.61
C THR A 24 23.68 -10.90 -22.49
N LEU A 25 23.20 -10.46 -21.32
CA LEU A 25 24.07 -10.21 -20.16
C LEU A 25 24.65 -11.49 -19.57
N THR A 26 23.85 -12.56 -19.50
CA THR A 26 24.24 -13.81 -18.82
C THR A 26 25.15 -14.71 -19.66
N ALA A 27 25.24 -14.49 -20.98
CA ALA A 27 25.97 -15.36 -21.90
C ALA A 27 27.45 -15.58 -21.53
N ASN A 28 28.09 -14.65 -20.80
CA ASN A 28 29.49 -14.74 -20.40
C ASN A 28 29.76 -14.28 -18.95
N GLN A 29 28.75 -14.21 -18.08
CA GLN A 29 28.91 -13.78 -16.69
C GLN A 29 28.69 -14.92 -15.69
N SER A 30 29.56 -14.96 -14.68
CA SER A 30 29.46 -15.84 -13.50
C SER A 30 29.01 -15.10 -12.24
N GLU A 31 28.90 -13.77 -12.29
CA GLU A 31 28.49 -12.93 -11.17
C GLU A 31 26.98 -12.75 -11.12
N SER A 32 26.45 -12.53 -9.91
CA SER A 32 25.07 -12.09 -9.72
C SER A 32 24.86 -10.72 -10.35
N LEU A 33 23.74 -10.55 -11.04
CA LEU A 33 23.37 -9.30 -11.70
C LEU A 33 21.93 -8.92 -11.36
N VAL A 34 21.65 -7.62 -11.42
CA VAL A 34 20.31 -7.06 -11.33
C VAL A 34 20.21 -5.93 -12.34
N PHE A 35 19.06 -5.83 -13.01
CA PHE A 35 18.75 -4.73 -13.90
C PHE A 35 17.23 -4.57 -14.04
N SER A 36 16.78 -3.43 -14.55
CA SER A 36 15.38 -3.18 -14.86
C SER A 36 15.19 -2.92 -16.36
N PRO A 37 14.65 -3.90 -17.12
CA PRO A 37 14.32 -3.70 -18.53
C PRO A 37 13.39 -2.51 -18.74
N LEU A 38 12.44 -2.32 -17.84
CA LEU A 38 11.48 -1.23 -17.84
C LEU A 38 12.17 0.13 -17.72
N SER A 39 13.10 0.27 -16.77
CA SER A 39 13.85 1.51 -16.55
C SER A 39 14.73 1.86 -17.76
N VAL A 40 15.40 0.87 -18.35
CA VAL A 40 16.18 1.02 -19.58
C VAL A 40 15.28 1.42 -20.76
N SER A 41 14.08 0.85 -20.87
CA SER A 41 13.12 1.20 -21.92
C SER A 41 12.65 2.65 -21.79
N LEU A 42 12.42 3.14 -20.56
CA LEU A 42 12.09 4.55 -20.31
C LEU A 42 13.26 5.49 -20.64
N ALA A 43 14.49 5.08 -20.35
CA ALA A 43 15.68 5.82 -20.74
C ALA A 43 15.81 5.92 -22.28
N LEU A 44 15.56 4.82 -22.99
CA LEU A 44 15.50 4.80 -24.45
C LEU A 44 14.33 5.60 -25.03
N ALA A 45 13.21 5.72 -24.31
CA ALA A 45 12.10 6.58 -24.71
C ALA A 45 12.48 8.07 -24.71
N LEU A 46 13.44 8.48 -23.85
CA LEU A 46 14.04 9.82 -23.93
C LEU A 46 14.79 9.96 -25.26
N VAL A 47 15.67 9.02 -25.59
CA VAL A 47 16.42 9.06 -26.86
C VAL A 47 15.47 9.04 -28.06
N HIS A 48 14.44 8.19 -28.05
CA HIS A 48 13.41 8.08 -29.10
C HIS A 48 12.73 9.43 -29.42
N SER A 49 12.44 10.23 -28.39
CA SER A 49 11.79 11.53 -28.52
C SER A 49 12.59 12.50 -29.39
N GLY A 50 13.92 12.39 -29.35
CA GLY A 50 14.83 13.21 -30.16
C GLY A 50 15.45 12.48 -31.37
N ALA A 51 15.41 11.15 -31.40
CA ALA A 51 15.88 10.36 -32.55
C ALA A 51 14.98 10.58 -33.77
N ARG A 52 15.54 10.39 -34.96
CA ARG A 52 14.84 10.44 -36.25
C ARG A 52 15.24 9.24 -37.12
N ASN A 53 14.52 9.04 -38.22
CA ASN A 53 14.85 8.06 -39.26
C ASN A 53 15.19 6.67 -38.70
N GLN A 54 16.31 6.07 -39.13
CA GLN A 54 16.71 4.73 -38.73
C GLN A 54 17.03 4.60 -37.24
N SER A 55 17.65 5.63 -36.64
CA SER A 55 17.90 5.67 -35.19
C SER A 55 16.61 5.53 -34.38
N ARG A 56 15.52 6.18 -34.81
CA ARG A 56 14.20 6.02 -34.18
C ARG A 56 13.61 4.64 -34.45
N ALA A 57 13.64 4.19 -35.71
CA ALA A 57 13.03 2.92 -36.12
C ALA A 57 13.67 1.71 -35.42
N GLN A 58 14.98 1.74 -35.16
CA GLN A 58 15.68 0.71 -34.39
C GLN A 58 15.13 0.61 -32.96
N ILE A 59 14.93 1.74 -32.28
CA ILE A 59 14.36 1.76 -30.91
C ILE A 59 12.94 1.21 -30.90
N GLU A 60 12.08 1.66 -31.82
CA GLU A 60 10.68 1.19 -31.93
C GLU A 60 10.59 -0.31 -32.24
N LYS A 61 11.49 -0.80 -33.09
CA LYS A 61 11.57 -2.21 -33.45
C LYS A 61 12.03 -3.09 -32.29
N THR A 62 13.09 -2.69 -31.60
CA THR A 62 13.67 -3.50 -30.52
C THR A 62 12.79 -3.53 -29.27
N LEU A 63 12.16 -2.41 -28.90
CA LEU A 63 11.34 -2.36 -27.69
C LEU A 63 9.92 -2.89 -27.89
N LEU A 64 9.28 -2.57 -29.03
CA LEU A 64 7.86 -2.81 -29.26
C LEU A 64 7.54 -3.54 -30.57
N GLY A 65 8.54 -4.19 -31.19
CA GLY A 65 8.34 -5.01 -32.39
C GLY A 65 8.02 -4.24 -33.68
N GLY A 66 8.16 -2.90 -33.69
CA GLY A 66 7.87 -2.04 -34.84
C GLY A 66 6.46 -1.45 -34.76
N THR A 67 6.26 -0.56 -33.78
CA THR A 67 5.02 0.22 -33.60
C THR A 67 5.17 1.63 -34.17
N ASP A 68 4.06 2.34 -34.38
CA ASP A 68 4.11 3.77 -34.73
C ASP A 68 4.56 4.63 -33.54
N SER A 69 5.22 5.75 -33.83
CA SER A 69 5.81 6.63 -32.81
C SER A 69 4.78 7.17 -31.81
N GLU A 70 3.54 7.41 -32.23
CA GLU A 70 2.51 7.94 -31.33
C GLU A 70 2.11 6.89 -30.28
N LYS A 71 1.91 5.63 -30.70
CA LYS A 71 1.68 4.52 -29.77
C LYS A 71 2.86 4.28 -28.84
N PHE A 72 4.09 4.36 -29.36
CA PHE A 72 5.31 4.26 -28.54
C PHE A 72 5.29 5.32 -27.42
N ILE A 73 5.09 6.59 -27.79
CA ILE A 73 5.10 7.71 -26.84
C ILE A 73 3.97 7.56 -25.83
N ASN A 74 2.74 7.26 -26.28
CA ASN A 74 1.59 7.10 -25.42
C ASN A 74 1.77 5.96 -24.40
N HIS A 75 2.34 4.83 -24.82
CA HIS A 75 2.61 3.68 -23.96
C HIS A 75 3.61 4.03 -22.86
N TYR A 76 4.81 4.51 -23.22
CA TYR A 76 5.86 4.82 -22.25
C TYR A 76 5.54 6.06 -21.39
N SER A 77 4.79 7.04 -21.91
CA SER A 77 4.34 8.18 -21.09
C SER A 77 3.34 7.72 -20.03
N SER A 78 2.37 6.88 -20.41
CA SER A 78 1.41 6.31 -19.46
C SER A 78 2.12 5.46 -18.41
N LEU A 79 3.09 4.64 -18.84
CA LEU A 79 3.87 3.78 -17.96
C LEU A 79 4.71 4.60 -16.96
N SER A 80 5.39 5.66 -17.41
CA SER A 80 6.13 6.57 -16.54
C SER A 80 5.22 7.19 -15.47
N LYS A 81 4.07 7.73 -15.88
CA LYS A 81 3.09 8.34 -14.96
C LYS A 81 2.55 7.34 -13.94
N ASN A 82 2.22 6.12 -14.38
CA ASN A 82 1.69 5.06 -13.53
C ASN A 82 2.70 4.48 -12.55
N LEU A 83 4.00 4.65 -12.77
CA LEU A 83 5.06 4.22 -11.84
C LEU A 83 5.28 5.23 -10.71
N LYS A 84 5.01 6.53 -10.97
CA LYS A 84 5.20 7.61 -9.99
C LYS A 84 3.98 7.86 -9.09
N ALA A 85 2.80 7.37 -9.45
CA ALA A 85 1.63 7.41 -8.60
C ALA A 85 1.86 6.49 -7.38
N GLY A 86 2.30 7.08 -6.26
CA GLY A 86 2.68 6.35 -5.05
C GLY A 86 1.54 5.49 -4.51
N THR A 87 1.84 4.23 -4.22
CA THR A 87 0.91 3.23 -3.69
C THR A 87 1.33 2.79 -2.29
N ASN A 88 0.38 2.20 -1.55
CA ASN A 88 0.53 1.76 -0.15
C ASN A 88 1.88 1.07 0.15
N GLY A 89 2.82 1.81 0.76
CA GLY A 89 4.05 1.24 1.31
C GLY A 89 5.06 0.70 0.28
N THR A 90 4.93 1.05 -1.00
CA THR A 90 5.89 0.72 -2.06
C THR A 90 6.46 1.98 -2.67
N GLU A 91 7.76 2.00 -2.87
CA GLU A 91 8.52 3.11 -3.40
C GLU A 91 9.28 2.63 -4.64
N VAL A 92 8.99 3.26 -5.78
CA VAL A 92 9.68 3.02 -7.04
C VAL A 92 10.33 4.32 -7.48
N SER A 93 11.65 4.35 -7.45
CA SER A 93 12.44 5.52 -7.81
C SER A 93 13.22 5.21 -9.09
N ILE A 94 12.81 5.84 -10.20
CA ILE A 94 13.47 5.72 -11.51
C ILE A 94 14.05 7.08 -11.87
N ALA A 95 15.37 7.13 -12.04
CA ALA A 95 16.12 8.30 -12.46
C ALA A 95 16.57 8.11 -13.92
N ASN A 96 16.13 9.00 -14.81
CA ASN A 96 16.53 9.00 -16.22
C ASN A 96 16.98 10.40 -16.61
N ARG A 97 18.17 10.53 -17.20
CA ARG A 97 18.65 11.80 -17.76
C ARG A 97 19.62 11.57 -18.92
N VAL A 98 19.57 12.46 -19.91
CA VAL A 98 20.56 12.54 -20.98
C VAL A 98 21.52 13.69 -20.68
N TYR A 99 22.81 13.38 -20.60
CA TYR A 99 23.85 14.41 -20.45
C TYR A 99 24.57 14.60 -21.77
N LEU A 100 24.88 15.84 -22.12
CA LEU A 100 25.59 16.21 -23.35
C LEU A 100 26.82 17.04 -23.02
N LYS A 101 27.82 17.03 -23.90
CA LYS A 101 28.94 17.95 -23.80
C LYS A 101 28.46 19.41 -23.83
N HIS A 102 29.12 20.30 -23.09
CA HIS A 102 28.71 21.69 -22.90
C HIS A 102 28.53 22.49 -24.21
N THR A 103 29.23 22.08 -25.28
CA THR A 103 29.15 22.70 -26.62
C THR A 103 27.88 22.33 -27.41
N ALA A 104 27.13 21.31 -26.98
CA ALA A 104 25.90 20.88 -27.64
C ALA A 104 24.71 21.74 -27.21
N GLN A 105 24.00 22.32 -28.19
CA GLN A 105 22.77 23.06 -27.94
C GLN A 105 21.58 22.12 -27.96
N ILE A 106 20.94 21.94 -26.81
CA ILE A 106 19.76 21.07 -26.68
C ILE A 106 18.55 21.76 -27.30
N ASN A 107 17.79 21.03 -28.09
CA ASN A 107 16.53 21.48 -28.66
C ASN A 107 15.45 21.62 -27.58
N ASN A 108 14.86 22.82 -27.47
CA ASN A 108 13.84 23.13 -26.47
C ASN A 108 12.55 22.30 -26.63
N ASP A 109 12.11 22.01 -27.85
CA ASP A 109 10.91 21.20 -28.09
C ASP A 109 11.12 19.74 -27.63
N TYR A 110 12.35 19.25 -27.73
CA TYR A 110 12.73 17.97 -27.14
C TYR A 110 12.67 18.01 -25.62
N LEU A 111 13.29 19.01 -24.98
CA LEU A 111 13.26 19.19 -23.53
C LEU A 111 11.82 19.26 -23.00
N SER A 112 10.95 20.06 -23.62
CA SER A 112 9.55 20.16 -23.23
C SER A 112 8.82 18.81 -23.31
N ARG A 113 9.04 18.04 -24.39
CA ARG A 113 8.41 16.71 -24.55
C ARG A 113 8.88 15.70 -23.52
N VAL A 114 10.18 15.66 -23.19
CA VAL A 114 10.67 14.67 -22.22
C VAL A 114 10.26 14.99 -20.79
N VAL A 115 10.15 16.28 -20.45
CA VAL A 115 9.58 16.74 -19.18
C VAL A 115 8.09 16.38 -19.11
N GLU A 116 7.31 16.69 -20.14
CA GLU A 116 5.86 16.44 -20.15
C GLU A 116 5.49 14.95 -20.15
N ASN A 117 6.19 14.15 -20.94
CA ASN A 117 5.84 12.75 -21.15
C ASN A 117 6.44 11.82 -20.11
N TYR A 118 7.63 12.12 -19.60
CA TYR A 118 8.40 11.18 -18.78
C TYR A 118 8.86 11.77 -17.44
N ASP A 119 8.67 13.08 -17.21
CA ASP A 119 9.19 13.80 -16.04
C ASP A 119 10.68 13.49 -15.83
N ALA A 120 11.41 13.69 -16.93
CA ALA A 120 12.84 13.49 -17.08
C ALA A 120 13.46 14.72 -17.77
N GLY A 121 14.78 14.82 -17.75
CA GLY A 121 15.50 15.98 -18.29
C GLY A 121 16.67 15.62 -19.19
N ALA A 122 17.24 16.65 -19.81
CA ALA A 122 18.56 16.60 -20.42
C ALA A 122 19.38 17.83 -20.03
N GLU A 123 20.69 17.68 -19.93
CA GLU A 123 21.58 18.71 -19.40
C GLU A 123 22.92 18.71 -20.13
N SER A 124 23.45 19.90 -20.42
CA SER A 124 24.77 20.06 -21.01
C SER A 124 25.81 20.34 -19.93
N LEU A 125 26.84 19.50 -19.82
CA LEU A 125 27.92 19.60 -18.84
C LEU A 125 29.29 19.66 -19.51
N ASP A 126 30.26 20.28 -18.85
CA ASP A 126 31.64 20.25 -19.29
C ASP A 126 32.33 18.98 -18.77
N PHE A 127 32.35 17.92 -19.59
CA PHE A 127 32.88 16.62 -19.15
C PHE A 127 34.39 16.61 -18.86
N GLN A 128 35.13 17.66 -19.25
CA GLN A 128 36.53 17.82 -18.86
C GLN A 128 36.68 18.37 -17.44
N ASN A 129 35.63 18.95 -16.86
CA ASN A 129 35.61 19.41 -15.48
C ASN A 129 35.31 18.23 -14.54
N SER A 130 36.16 18.02 -13.53
CA SER A 130 35.99 16.99 -12.50
C SER A 130 34.65 17.07 -11.77
N ASP A 131 34.09 18.27 -11.62
CA ASP A 131 32.83 18.49 -10.91
C ASP A 131 31.61 17.95 -11.67
N SER A 132 31.74 17.70 -12.99
CA SER A 132 30.63 17.18 -13.80
C SER A 132 30.23 15.76 -13.40
N ALA A 133 31.21 14.91 -13.05
CA ALA A 133 30.93 13.56 -12.56
C ALA A 133 30.19 13.63 -11.20
N GLU A 134 30.60 14.54 -10.31
CA GLU A 134 29.95 14.74 -9.01
C GLU A 134 28.51 15.22 -9.17
N LYS A 135 28.22 16.16 -10.09
CA LYS A 135 26.84 16.58 -10.40
C LYS A 135 25.97 15.45 -10.93
N MET A 136 26.51 14.58 -11.77
CA MET A 136 25.79 13.41 -12.28
C MET A 136 25.48 12.43 -11.15
N ASN A 137 26.45 12.19 -10.25
CA ASN A 137 26.26 11.35 -9.07
C ASN A 137 25.26 11.97 -8.09
N GLU A 138 25.29 13.29 -7.88
CA GLU A 138 24.32 14.01 -7.04
C GLU A 138 22.89 13.87 -7.57
N PHE A 139 22.69 13.98 -8.89
CA PHE A 139 21.40 13.73 -9.51
C PHE A 139 20.87 12.31 -9.22
N ILE A 140 21.72 11.29 -9.36
CA ILE A 140 21.36 9.90 -9.04
C ILE A 140 21.04 9.75 -7.56
N ARG A 141 21.88 10.31 -6.69
CA ARG A 141 21.72 10.27 -5.24
C ARG A 141 20.41 10.92 -4.81
N MET A 142 20.09 12.11 -5.30
CA MET A 142 18.82 12.78 -5.02
C MET A 142 17.63 11.97 -5.56
N SER A 143 17.72 11.49 -6.79
CA SER A 143 16.63 10.76 -7.45
C SER A 143 16.38 9.36 -6.83
N THR A 144 17.34 8.83 -6.09
CA THR A 144 17.26 7.53 -5.40
C THR A 144 17.27 7.66 -3.88
N GLN A 145 17.01 8.86 -3.36
CA GLN A 145 16.97 9.16 -1.91
C GLN A 145 18.22 8.73 -1.13
N GLY A 146 19.38 8.86 -1.75
CA GLY A 146 20.67 8.52 -1.16
C GLY A 146 21.04 7.03 -1.23
N ARG A 147 20.27 6.20 -1.95
CA ARG A 147 20.49 4.75 -2.02
C ARG A 147 21.49 4.32 -3.06
N LEU A 148 21.60 5.08 -4.15
CA LEU A 148 22.61 4.87 -5.19
C LEU A 148 23.54 6.07 -5.22
N ASP A 149 24.85 5.81 -5.25
CA ASP A 149 25.90 6.82 -5.35
C ASP A 149 27.02 6.33 -6.27
N ASN A 150 27.92 7.24 -6.67
CA ASN A 150 29.18 6.94 -7.38
C ASN A 150 29.00 6.11 -8.66
N LEU A 151 28.14 6.58 -9.58
CA LEU A 151 27.93 5.94 -10.89
C LEU A 151 29.01 6.31 -11.91
N MET A 152 29.50 7.55 -11.86
CA MET A 152 30.37 8.11 -12.88
C MET A 152 31.67 8.57 -12.25
N SER A 153 32.80 8.29 -12.92
CA SER A 153 34.11 8.88 -12.62
C SER A 153 34.46 9.95 -13.66
N SER A 154 35.29 10.93 -13.29
CA SER A 154 35.74 11.96 -14.22
C SER A 154 36.43 11.38 -15.47
N ASP A 155 37.20 10.30 -15.29
CA ASP A 155 37.87 9.61 -16.40
C ASP A 155 36.86 8.98 -17.37
N SER A 156 35.76 8.41 -16.85
CA SER A 156 34.74 7.72 -17.66
C SER A 156 33.92 8.63 -18.57
N ILE A 157 33.88 9.94 -18.29
CA ILE A 157 33.04 10.91 -19.02
C ILE A 157 33.84 11.83 -19.95
N SER A 158 35.15 11.97 -19.73
CA SER A 158 35.99 13.00 -20.34
C SER A 158 35.91 13.09 -21.88
N ASP A 159 35.82 11.94 -22.56
CA ASP A 159 35.75 11.84 -24.02
C ASP A 159 34.33 11.72 -24.58
N ALA A 160 33.29 11.79 -23.73
CA ALA A 160 31.92 11.57 -24.14
C ALA A 160 31.33 12.77 -24.92
N ILE A 161 30.44 12.47 -25.86
CA ILE A 161 29.60 13.47 -26.56
C ILE A 161 28.25 13.59 -25.88
N ALA A 162 27.63 12.44 -25.58
CA ALA A 162 26.39 12.35 -24.83
C ALA A 162 26.34 11.02 -24.05
N LEU A 163 25.72 11.04 -22.88
CA LEU A 163 25.60 9.90 -21.96
C LEU A 163 24.14 9.70 -21.57
N LEU A 164 23.65 8.47 -21.67
CA LEU A 164 22.34 8.09 -21.16
C LEU A 164 22.48 7.52 -19.75
N VAL A 165 22.05 8.27 -18.74
CA VAL A 165 22.15 7.86 -17.34
C VAL A 165 20.80 7.35 -16.84
N ASN A 166 20.80 6.11 -16.36
CA ASN A 166 19.62 5.45 -15.81
C ASN A 166 19.93 4.80 -14.46
N ALA A 167 19.13 5.10 -13.44
CA ALA A 167 19.19 4.42 -12.16
C ALA A 167 17.80 4.02 -11.67
N VAL A 168 17.72 2.88 -10.98
CA VAL A 168 16.46 2.38 -10.44
C VAL A 168 16.64 1.81 -9.04
N TYR A 169 15.69 2.15 -8.18
CA TYR A 169 15.57 1.63 -6.83
C TYR A 169 14.12 1.22 -6.58
N PHE A 170 13.95 0.03 -5.99
CA PHE A 170 12.65 -0.47 -5.57
C PHE A 170 12.67 -0.77 -4.07
N LYS A 171 11.62 -0.34 -3.39
CA LYS A 171 11.33 -0.70 -2.01
C LYS A 171 9.89 -1.13 -1.87
N GLY A 172 9.65 -2.24 -1.21
CA GLY A 172 8.32 -2.79 -1.01
C GLY A 172 8.31 -3.74 0.17
N LYS A 173 7.19 -3.80 0.88
CA LYS A 173 7.04 -4.62 2.08
C LYS A 173 6.34 -5.95 1.77
N TRP A 174 6.81 -7.08 2.29
CA TRP A 174 6.11 -8.37 2.12
C TRP A 174 4.72 -8.33 2.78
N VAL A 175 3.72 -8.97 2.16
CA VAL A 175 2.44 -9.24 2.86
C VAL A 175 2.70 -10.16 4.05
N GLU A 176 3.53 -11.18 3.82
CA GLU A 176 3.84 -12.21 4.80
C GLU A 176 5.36 -12.26 5.05
N GLU A 177 5.85 -11.30 5.84
CA GLU A 177 7.24 -11.18 6.30
C GLU A 177 7.82 -12.48 6.85
N PHE A 178 9.13 -12.67 6.68
CA PHE A 178 9.90 -13.75 7.29
C PHE A 178 10.29 -13.39 8.73
N SER A 179 10.34 -14.38 9.61
CA SER A 179 10.83 -14.17 10.97
C SER A 179 12.36 -14.01 11.01
N LEU A 180 12.83 -12.94 11.66
CA LEU A 180 14.26 -12.76 11.96
C LEU A 180 14.82 -13.95 12.77
N ASP A 181 14.01 -14.54 13.66
CA ASP A 181 14.42 -15.64 14.54
C ASP A 181 14.72 -16.94 13.77
N PHE A 182 14.17 -17.10 12.56
CA PHE A 182 14.41 -18.27 11.71
C PHE A 182 15.54 -18.05 10.69
N THR A 183 15.97 -16.80 10.52
CA THR A 183 17.06 -16.49 9.60
C THR A 183 18.37 -17.07 10.12
N SER A 184 19.00 -17.91 9.30
CA SER A 184 20.19 -18.67 9.70
C SER A 184 21.07 -18.98 8.50
N ASN A 185 22.37 -19.18 8.73
CA ASN A 185 23.32 -19.48 7.67
C ASN A 185 23.11 -20.90 7.13
N GLU A 186 22.92 -21.01 5.82
CA GLU A 186 22.72 -22.26 5.08
C GLU A 186 23.72 -22.37 3.93
N GLU A 187 23.90 -23.58 3.43
CA GLU A 187 24.78 -23.86 2.29
C GLU A 187 24.11 -23.44 0.98
N PHE A 188 24.81 -22.61 0.21
CA PHE A 188 24.48 -22.22 -1.15
C PHE A 188 25.60 -22.65 -2.10
N THR A 189 25.26 -23.41 -3.13
CA THR A 189 26.22 -23.81 -4.16
C THR A 189 26.24 -22.76 -5.26
N THR A 190 27.41 -22.21 -5.53
CA THR A 190 27.61 -21.19 -6.56
C THR A 190 27.77 -21.82 -7.95
N LYS A 191 27.62 -21.02 -9.02
CA LYS A 191 27.83 -21.45 -10.41
C LYS A 191 29.24 -22.00 -10.69
N MET A 192 30.23 -21.64 -9.88
CA MET A 192 31.62 -22.13 -9.97
C MET A 192 31.87 -23.37 -9.10
N ASP A 193 30.82 -24.12 -8.74
CA ASP A 193 30.85 -25.31 -7.87
C ASP A 193 31.43 -25.08 -6.46
N GLY A 194 31.53 -23.82 -6.02
CA GLY A 194 31.92 -23.47 -4.65
C GLY A 194 30.72 -23.44 -3.71
N VAL A 195 30.79 -24.13 -2.57
CA VAL A 195 29.78 -24.06 -1.51
C VAL A 195 30.10 -22.92 -0.55
N GLN A 196 29.14 -22.02 -0.32
CA GLN A 196 29.24 -20.91 0.61
C GLN A 196 28.16 -21.01 1.69
N LYS A 197 28.46 -20.61 2.93
CA LYS A 197 27.45 -20.46 3.97
C LYS A 197 26.99 -19.01 4.04
N ILE A 198 25.73 -18.77 3.70
CA ILE A 198 25.12 -17.43 3.64
C ILE A 198 23.79 -17.43 4.39
N PRO A 199 23.31 -16.27 4.88
CA PRO A 199 22.03 -16.19 5.59
C PRO A 199 20.87 -16.52 4.65
N PHE A 200 19.95 -17.38 5.12
CA PHE A 200 18.70 -17.68 4.44
C PHE A 200 17.53 -17.17 5.24
N LEU A 201 16.59 -16.51 4.56
CA LEU A 201 15.26 -16.21 5.04
C LEU A 201 14.47 -17.52 5.09
N LYS A 202 13.93 -17.84 6.27
CA LYS A 202 13.21 -19.09 6.48
C LYS A 202 11.82 -18.84 7.04
N GLU A 203 10.86 -19.56 6.49
CA GLU A 203 9.54 -19.67 7.07
C GLU A 203 9.04 -21.08 6.85
N ILE A 204 8.54 -21.71 7.91
CA ILE A 204 7.98 -23.05 7.85
C ILE A 204 6.47 -22.95 7.85
N MET A 205 5.81 -23.96 7.27
CA MET A 205 4.37 -24.15 7.50
C MET A 205 3.54 -22.91 7.14
N THR A 206 3.88 -22.21 6.04
CA THR A 206 3.23 -20.97 5.63
C THR A 206 2.69 -21.05 4.21
N ASP A 207 1.53 -20.42 3.98
CA ASP A 207 0.89 -20.37 2.67
C ASP A 207 1.60 -19.34 1.76
N ARG A 208 2.25 -19.80 0.68
CA ARG A 208 3.01 -18.99 -0.28
C ARG A 208 2.54 -19.24 -1.71
N GLY A 209 2.78 -18.31 -2.62
CA GLY A 209 2.51 -18.55 -4.04
C GLY A 209 3.52 -19.55 -4.60
N TYR A 210 3.05 -20.56 -5.33
CA TYR A 210 3.90 -21.58 -5.94
C TYR A 210 3.34 -22.04 -7.28
N SER A 211 4.23 -22.19 -8.25
CA SER A 211 3.99 -22.92 -9.49
C SER A 211 5.22 -23.74 -9.87
N SER A 212 5.06 -24.67 -10.80
CA SER A 212 6.17 -25.45 -11.32
C SER A 212 5.83 -26.01 -12.69
N ASP A 213 6.84 -26.21 -13.53
CA ASP A 213 6.73 -26.96 -14.78
C ASP A 213 7.84 -28.04 -14.84
N ASP A 214 8.20 -28.50 -16.04
CA ASP A 214 9.28 -29.47 -16.26
C ASP A 214 10.69 -28.93 -15.91
N ILE A 215 10.88 -27.62 -15.86
CA ILE A 215 12.20 -26.98 -15.71
C ILE A 215 12.34 -26.24 -14.38
N PHE A 216 11.30 -25.52 -13.95
CA PHE A 216 11.35 -24.62 -12.81
C PHE A 216 10.42 -25.05 -11.67
N GLN A 217 10.85 -24.77 -10.45
CA GLN A 217 9.98 -24.44 -9.33
C GLN A 217 9.94 -22.92 -9.18
N VAL A 218 8.77 -22.34 -8.96
CA VAL A 218 8.61 -20.89 -8.85
C VAL A 218 7.92 -20.55 -7.54
N LEU A 219 8.62 -19.83 -6.68
CA LEU A 219 8.06 -19.20 -5.48
C LEU A 219 7.56 -17.80 -5.85
N THR A 220 6.38 -17.41 -5.37
CA THR A 220 5.83 -16.06 -5.52
C THR A 220 5.52 -15.48 -4.14
N LEU A 221 6.17 -14.36 -3.82
CA LEU A 221 5.97 -13.56 -2.62
C LEU A 221 5.20 -12.30 -3.00
N ASN A 222 4.14 -12.00 -2.26
CA ASN A 222 3.32 -10.81 -2.51
C ASN A 222 3.86 -9.63 -1.70
N TYR A 223 3.83 -8.43 -2.29
CA TYR A 223 4.01 -7.18 -1.56
C TYR A 223 2.69 -6.68 -0.98
N VAL A 224 2.76 -5.84 0.07
CA VAL A 224 1.61 -5.11 0.63
C VAL A 224 0.89 -4.32 -0.45
N ASP A 225 1.64 -3.71 -1.37
CA ASP A 225 1.09 -3.28 -2.64
C ASP A 225 0.87 -4.49 -3.54
N SER A 226 -0.41 -4.88 -3.69
CA SER A 226 -0.81 -6.00 -4.54
C SER A 226 -0.47 -5.80 -6.01
N SER A 227 -0.12 -4.59 -6.44
CA SER A 227 0.35 -4.31 -7.80
C SER A 227 1.70 -4.94 -8.08
N PHE A 228 2.46 -5.37 -7.07
CA PHE A 228 3.78 -5.96 -7.23
C PHE A 228 3.88 -7.35 -6.60
N LYS A 229 4.67 -8.20 -7.23
CA LYS A 229 5.07 -9.51 -6.71
C LYS A 229 6.55 -9.75 -6.95
N PHE A 230 7.16 -10.52 -6.05
CA PHE A 230 8.52 -11.03 -6.22
C PHE A 230 8.46 -12.52 -6.51
N ALA A 231 9.01 -12.93 -7.65
CA ALA A 231 9.03 -14.32 -8.09
C ALA A 231 10.47 -14.85 -8.14
N VAL A 232 10.68 -16.05 -7.60
CA VAL A 232 11.96 -16.77 -7.62
C VAL A 232 11.80 -18.02 -8.46
N PHE A 233 12.49 -18.08 -9.60
CA PHE A 233 12.52 -19.18 -10.56
C PHE A 233 13.76 -20.03 -10.29
N LEU A 234 13.56 -21.13 -9.58
CA LEU A 234 14.59 -22.08 -9.23
C LEU A 234 14.61 -23.24 -10.25
N PRO A 235 15.70 -23.44 -11.00
CA PRO A 235 15.86 -24.62 -11.84
C PRO A 235 15.73 -25.90 -11.01
N LYS A 236 15.07 -26.92 -11.55
CA LYS A 236 14.98 -28.25 -10.90
C LYS A 236 16.29 -29.02 -11.03
N GLU A 237 17.01 -28.79 -12.12
CA GLU A 237 18.33 -29.34 -12.33
C GLU A 237 19.35 -28.50 -11.57
N PHE A 238 20.11 -29.16 -10.70
CA PHE A 238 21.17 -28.53 -9.94
C PHE A 238 22.22 -27.95 -10.88
N ASN A 239 22.59 -26.67 -10.70
CA ASN A 239 23.42 -25.90 -11.62
C ASN A 239 22.88 -25.78 -13.07
N GLY A 240 21.58 -26.04 -13.29
CA GLY A 240 20.95 -25.99 -14.61
C GLY A 240 20.47 -24.61 -15.07
N LEU A 241 20.87 -23.51 -14.40
CA LEU A 241 20.32 -22.18 -14.68
C LEU A 241 20.53 -21.74 -16.13
N ASP A 242 21.72 -21.93 -16.70
CA ASP A 242 22.00 -21.51 -18.09
C ASP A 242 21.11 -22.27 -19.09
N ALA A 243 21.03 -23.60 -18.97
CA ALA A 243 20.15 -24.44 -19.79
C ALA A 243 18.65 -24.13 -19.58
N ALA A 244 18.27 -23.68 -18.38
CA ALA A 244 16.92 -23.27 -18.06
C ALA A 244 16.58 -21.90 -18.67
N LEU A 245 17.52 -20.95 -18.67
CA LEU A 245 17.38 -19.63 -19.30
C LEU A 245 17.24 -19.74 -20.83
N ASP A 246 17.99 -20.63 -21.47
CA ASP A 246 17.86 -20.89 -22.92
C ASP A 246 16.43 -21.32 -23.30
N LYS A 247 15.79 -22.09 -22.42
CA LYS A 247 14.41 -22.61 -22.59
C LYS A 247 13.34 -21.68 -22.02
N LEU A 248 13.73 -20.55 -21.41
CA LEU A 248 12.80 -19.56 -20.88
C LEU A 248 12.41 -18.58 -22.01
N ASP A 249 11.13 -18.57 -22.34
CA ASP A 249 10.51 -17.61 -23.25
C ASP A 249 9.38 -16.84 -22.54
N SER A 250 8.80 -15.86 -23.24
CA SER A 250 7.73 -15.03 -22.69
C SER A 250 6.48 -15.85 -22.33
N GLU A 251 6.17 -16.90 -23.10
CA GLU A 251 5.00 -17.75 -22.85
C GLU A 251 5.16 -18.56 -21.57
N ARG A 252 6.31 -19.23 -21.41
CA ARG A 252 6.66 -20.02 -20.23
C ARG A 252 6.73 -19.14 -18.98
N LEU A 253 7.38 -17.97 -19.07
CA LEU A 253 7.45 -16.99 -17.98
C LEU A 253 6.05 -16.60 -17.51
N GLN A 254 5.20 -16.15 -18.44
CA GLN A 254 3.83 -15.72 -18.13
C GLN A 254 2.99 -16.87 -17.57
N LYS A 255 3.11 -18.07 -18.14
CA LYS A 255 2.40 -19.27 -17.68
C LYS A 255 2.77 -19.61 -16.24
N LEU A 256 4.07 -19.62 -15.91
CA LEU A 256 4.54 -19.90 -14.55
C LEU A 256 4.01 -18.87 -13.55
N LEU A 257 4.04 -17.58 -13.88
CA LEU A 257 3.50 -16.53 -13.02
C LEU A 257 1.98 -16.66 -12.83
N GLN A 258 1.23 -16.94 -13.90
CA GLN A 258 -0.23 -17.09 -13.86
C GLN A 258 -0.71 -18.36 -13.15
N GLN A 259 0.08 -19.42 -13.22
CA GLN A 259 -0.25 -20.70 -12.57
C GLN A 259 0.12 -20.73 -11.09
N SER A 260 0.71 -19.65 -10.56
CA SER A 260 1.03 -19.52 -9.15
C SER A 260 -0.23 -19.68 -8.28
N LYS A 261 -0.20 -20.67 -7.40
CA LYS A 261 -1.28 -20.99 -6.45
C LYS A 261 -0.74 -20.87 -5.05
N ARG A 262 -1.59 -20.43 -4.11
CA ARG A 262 -1.24 -20.45 -2.69
C ARG A 262 -1.15 -21.90 -2.21
N ILE A 263 0.04 -22.34 -1.82
CA ILE A 263 0.35 -23.69 -1.34
C ILE A 263 1.02 -23.58 0.03
N TYR A 264 0.72 -24.54 0.89
CA TYR A 264 1.35 -24.70 2.19
C TYR A 264 2.77 -25.23 2.01
N MET A 265 3.78 -24.47 2.44
CA MET A 265 5.17 -24.82 2.19
C MET A 265 6.14 -24.37 3.27
N ASN A 266 7.31 -25.03 3.27
CA ASN A 266 8.53 -24.54 3.90
C ASN A 266 9.32 -23.77 2.84
N THR A 267 9.67 -22.53 3.16
CA THR A 267 10.37 -21.61 2.25
C THR A 267 11.73 -21.27 2.83
N GLU A 268 12.77 -21.53 2.05
CA GLU A 268 14.14 -21.14 2.35
C GLU A 268 14.74 -20.44 1.12
N ILE A 269 14.99 -19.13 1.23
CA ILE A 269 15.64 -18.35 0.17
C ILE A 269 16.81 -17.54 0.74
N PRO A 270 17.90 -17.32 -0.01
CA PRO A 270 18.99 -16.48 0.47
C PRO A 270 18.51 -15.05 0.79
N LYS A 271 19.07 -14.48 1.86
CA LYS A 271 19.06 -13.04 2.11
C LYS A 271 20.22 -12.43 1.33
N PHE A 272 19.94 -11.44 0.47
CA PHE A 272 20.98 -10.89 -0.40
C PHE A 272 20.75 -9.43 -0.75
N THR A 273 21.86 -8.76 -1.07
CA THR A 273 21.90 -7.43 -1.67
C THR A 273 22.71 -7.52 -2.94
N ILE A 274 22.14 -7.06 -4.07
CA ILE A 274 22.84 -6.97 -5.35
C ILE A 274 22.77 -5.52 -5.79
N GLU A 275 23.94 -4.92 -5.97
CA GLU A 275 24.12 -3.62 -6.61
C GLU A 275 24.94 -3.86 -7.87
N LYS A 276 24.39 -3.48 -9.04
CA LYS A 276 25.11 -3.66 -10.31
C LYS A 276 24.99 -2.43 -11.19
N GLU A 277 26.13 -2.07 -11.77
CA GLU A 277 26.27 -1.09 -12.83
C GLU A 277 26.52 -1.82 -14.16
N LEU A 278 25.81 -1.40 -15.21
CA LEU A 278 25.85 -2.00 -16.53
C LEU A 278 26.07 -0.91 -17.59
N ALA A 279 27.11 -1.06 -18.39
CA ALA A 279 27.25 -0.34 -19.65
C ALA A 279 26.23 -0.90 -20.66
N LEU A 280 25.41 -0.01 -21.23
CA LEU A 280 24.27 -0.37 -22.07
C LEU A 280 24.67 -0.53 -23.53
N LYS A 281 25.70 0.18 -24.01
CA LYS A 281 26.04 0.27 -25.44
C LYS A 281 26.15 -1.09 -26.12
N ASN A 282 27.05 -1.95 -25.64
CA ASN A 282 27.31 -3.24 -26.30
C ASN A 282 26.07 -4.14 -26.31
N THR A 283 25.35 -4.19 -25.18
CA THR A 283 24.12 -4.98 -25.03
C THR A 283 23.00 -4.47 -25.94
N LEU A 284 22.82 -3.15 -26.06
CA LEU A 284 21.80 -2.56 -26.93
C LEU A 284 22.15 -2.74 -28.41
N GLN A 285 23.45 -2.67 -28.77
CA GLN A 285 23.92 -2.95 -30.11
C GLN A 285 23.62 -4.39 -30.54
N SER A 286 23.84 -5.38 -29.67
CA SER A 286 23.50 -6.78 -29.97
C SER A 286 21.99 -7.03 -30.10
N LEU A 287 21.16 -6.17 -29.48
CA LEU A 287 19.69 -6.21 -29.60
C LEU A 287 19.14 -5.37 -30.77
N GLY A 288 20.02 -4.79 -31.60
CA GLY A 288 19.65 -4.10 -32.84
C GLY A 288 19.56 -2.57 -32.75
N ILE A 289 19.84 -1.97 -31.59
CA ILE A 289 19.94 -0.50 -31.43
C ILE A 289 21.41 -0.11 -31.62
N THR A 290 21.76 0.27 -32.85
CA THR A 290 23.16 0.48 -33.27
C THR A 290 23.47 1.92 -33.64
N ASP A 291 22.61 2.55 -34.44
CA ASP A 291 22.89 3.84 -35.08
C ASP A 291 23.20 4.93 -34.04
N ILE A 292 22.43 4.97 -32.94
CA ILE A 292 22.56 5.99 -31.88
C ILE A 292 23.95 6.05 -31.23
N PHE A 293 24.75 4.98 -31.38
CA PHE A 293 26.11 4.86 -30.83
C PHE A 293 27.22 5.13 -31.85
N THR A 294 26.87 5.43 -33.10
CA THR A 294 27.81 5.59 -34.22
C THR A 294 27.68 6.97 -34.85
N ASP A 295 28.52 7.26 -35.84
CA ASP A 295 28.42 8.51 -36.62
C ASP A 295 27.22 8.54 -37.58
N GLN A 296 26.44 7.44 -37.67
CA GLN A 296 25.16 7.39 -38.37
C GLN A 296 23.98 7.83 -37.49
N ALA A 297 24.23 8.20 -36.23
CA ALA A 297 23.19 8.62 -35.30
C ALA A 297 22.44 9.84 -35.83
N ASP A 298 21.11 9.70 -35.99
CA ASP A 298 20.24 10.84 -36.26
C ASP A 298 19.49 11.22 -34.98
N LEU A 299 20.19 11.99 -34.16
CA LEU A 299 19.71 12.57 -32.90
C LEU A 299 19.50 14.08 -33.02
N SER A 300 19.28 14.58 -34.25
CA SER A 300 19.05 16.00 -34.57
C SER A 300 17.88 16.62 -33.80
N GLY A 301 16.92 15.80 -33.37
CA GLY A 301 15.85 16.25 -32.48
C GLY A 301 16.28 16.52 -31.03
N ILE A 302 17.42 16.00 -30.58
CA ILE A 302 18.04 16.31 -29.27
C ILE A 302 19.00 17.50 -29.43
N ALA A 303 20.00 17.35 -30.30
CA ALA A 303 20.98 18.38 -30.64
C ALA A 303 21.67 18.01 -31.97
N GLU A 304 22.21 19.00 -32.67
CA GLU A 304 22.90 18.77 -33.95
C GLU A 304 24.24 18.03 -33.77
N GLY A 305 24.50 17.05 -34.63
CA GLY A 305 25.80 16.38 -34.75
C GLY A 305 26.24 15.57 -33.51
N ILE A 306 25.30 15.05 -32.72
CA ILE A 306 25.60 14.23 -31.53
C ILE A 306 25.40 12.72 -31.77
N LYS A 307 26.10 11.91 -30.97
CA LYS A 307 25.85 10.48 -30.79
C LYS A 307 25.90 10.14 -29.30
N ILE A 308 25.18 9.10 -28.89
CA ILE A 308 25.32 8.54 -27.54
C ILE A 308 26.66 7.82 -27.48
N SER A 309 27.53 8.26 -26.59
CA SER A 309 28.88 7.68 -26.42
C SER A 309 28.81 6.37 -25.65
N ASP A 310 28.02 6.37 -24.58
CA ASP A 310 27.60 5.19 -23.82
C ASP A 310 26.28 5.48 -23.07
N GLY A 311 25.68 4.44 -22.52
CA GLY A 311 24.61 4.55 -21.53
C GLY A 311 24.93 3.70 -20.30
N THR A 312 24.56 4.17 -19.12
CA THR A 312 24.83 3.45 -17.86
C THR A 312 23.52 3.16 -17.16
N HIS A 313 23.32 1.90 -16.78
CA HIS A 313 22.21 1.45 -15.94
C HIS A 313 22.72 0.98 -14.58
N LYS A 314 22.20 1.55 -13.50
CA LYS A 314 22.48 1.07 -12.14
C LYS A 314 21.21 0.67 -11.41
N ALA A 315 21.25 -0.51 -10.81
CA ALA A 315 20.15 -1.07 -10.05
C ALA A 315 20.65 -1.62 -8.73
N LEU A 316 19.86 -1.43 -7.67
CA LEU A 316 20.05 -2.01 -6.36
C LEU A 316 18.78 -2.75 -5.96
N ILE A 317 18.94 -4.00 -5.53
CA ILE A 317 17.90 -4.76 -4.85
C ILE A 317 18.45 -5.35 -3.57
N GLU A 318 17.74 -5.17 -2.46
CA GLU A 318 18.00 -5.80 -1.17
C GLU A 318 16.79 -6.65 -0.82
N VAL A 319 16.97 -7.95 -0.60
CA VAL A 319 15.93 -8.88 -0.16
C VAL A 319 16.18 -9.25 1.29
N ASN A 320 15.24 -8.91 2.17
CA ASN A 320 15.35 -9.14 3.61
C ASN A 320 14.02 -9.65 4.21
N GLU A 321 13.99 -9.76 5.55
CA GLU A 321 12.88 -10.33 6.31
C GLU A 321 11.56 -9.54 6.16
N GLU A 322 11.66 -8.21 6.05
CA GLU A 322 10.52 -7.30 5.97
C GLU A 322 9.99 -7.13 4.55
N GLY A 323 10.86 -7.22 3.56
CA GLY A 323 10.52 -6.85 2.20
C GLY A 323 11.72 -6.84 1.26
N THR A 324 11.60 -5.99 0.25
CA THR A 324 12.74 -5.38 -0.40
C THR A 324 12.94 -3.96 0.14
N THR A 325 14.02 -3.80 0.91
CA THR A 325 14.57 -2.62 1.60
C THR A 325 13.70 -1.78 2.57
N ALA A 326 13.97 -1.91 3.88
CA ALA A 326 14.14 -0.84 4.88
C ALA A 326 15.01 -1.37 6.04
N ALA A 327 15.76 -0.50 6.71
CA ALA A 327 16.73 -0.87 7.74
C ALA A 327 16.07 -1.18 9.10
N ALA A 328 16.31 -2.41 9.56
CA ALA A 328 16.24 -2.95 10.92
C ALA A 328 15.18 -2.38 11.89
N ALA A 329 14.05 -3.09 12.03
CA ALA A 329 13.34 -3.18 13.30
C ALA A 329 12.92 -4.64 13.60
N THR A 330 13.41 -5.21 14.70
CA THR A 330 13.07 -6.57 15.15
C THR A 330 11.58 -6.72 15.46
N VAL A 331 10.87 -7.56 14.69
CA VAL A 331 9.49 -7.99 14.95
C VAL A 331 9.48 -9.46 15.37
N VAL A 332 9.01 -9.74 16.59
CA VAL A 332 8.74 -11.11 17.08
C VAL A 332 7.31 -11.49 16.70
N LYS A 333 7.14 -12.61 15.97
CA LYS A 333 5.85 -13.10 15.47
C LYS A 333 5.41 -14.34 16.25
N ALA A 334 4.17 -14.36 16.74
CA ALA A 334 3.59 -15.54 17.38
C ALA A 334 3.02 -16.49 16.32
N VAL A 335 3.49 -17.74 16.28
CA VAL A 335 3.00 -18.77 15.36
C VAL A 335 1.85 -19.56 16.01
N PRO A 336 0.65 -19.62 15.42
CA PRO A 336 -0.43 -20.46 15.93
C PRO A 336 -0.15 -21.96 15.66
N MET A 337 -0.12 -22.78 16.70
CA MET A 337 0.00 -24.23 16.62
C MET A 337 -1.37 -24.88 16.31
N CYS A 338 -1.68 -25.08 15.04
CA CYS A 338 -2.78 -25.94 14.61
C CYS A 338 -2.24 -26.98 13.62
N LEU A 339 -2.54 -28.27 13.87
CA LEU A 339 -2.15 -29.38 12.99
C LEU A 339 -2.97 -29.31 11.68
N ARG A 340 -2.32 -28.95 10.58
CA ARG A 340 -2.80 -29.26 9.22
C ARG A 340 -2.31 -30.66 8.84
N LEU A 341 -3.14 -31.42 8.13
CA LEU A 341 -2.89 -32.83 7.76
C LEU A 341 -2.09 -33.00 6.46
N ASP A 342 -1.87 -31.93 5.70
CA ASP A 342 -1.14 -31.97 4.43
C ASP A 342 0.35 -31.67 4.66
N ASP A 343 1.24 -32.52 4.12
CA ASP A 343 2.68 -32.31 4.18
C ASP A 343 3.07 -31.02 3.42
N PRO A 344 3.86 -30.11 4.01
CA PRO A 344 4.29 -28.89 3.33
C PRO A 344 5.20 -29.21 2.15
N VAL A 345 5.03 -28.47 1.04
CA VAL A 345 5.99 -28.51 -0.07
C VAL A 345 7.29 -27.82 0.37
N ASP A 346 8.45 -28.36 0.02
CA ASP A 346 9.73 -27.70 0.29
C ASP A 346 10.18 -26.87 -0.92
N PHE A 347 10.50 -25.60 -0.67
CA PHE A 347 11.15 -24.73 -1.64
C PHE A 347 12.44 -24.18 -1.01
N LYS A 348 13.59 -24.67 -1.50
CA LYS A 348 14.92 -24.27 -1.01
C LYS A 348 15.79 -23.79 -2.17
N ALA A 349 16.01 -22.48 -2.26
CA ALA A 349 16.83 -21.86 -3.30
C ALA A 349 18.33 -21.89 -2.93
N ASN A 350 18.92 -23.09 -2.90
CA ASN A 350 20.31 -23.33 -2.49
C ASN A 350 21.34 -23.43 -3.64
N HIS A 351 20.95 -23.05 -4.84
CA HIS A 351 21.81 -23.02 -6.03
C HIS A 351 21.32 -21.90 -6.97
N PRO A 352 22.05 -21.54 -8.05
CA PRO A 352 21.74 -20.35 -8.84
C PRO A 352 20.31 -20.34 -9.39
N PHE A 353 19.63 -19.21 -9.23
CA PHE A 353 18.23 -19.01 -9.62
C PHE A 353 18.03 -17.66 -10.31
N LEU A 354 16.93 -17.53 -11.05
CA LEU A 354 16.44 -16.26 -11.57
C LEU A 354 15.42 -15.67 -10.60
N PHE A 355 15.39 -14.36 -10.41
CA PHE A 355 14.29 -13.68 -9.74
C PHE A 355 13.72 -12.57 -10.63
N ALA A 356 12.45 -12.22 -10.41
CA ALA A 356 11.78 -11.14 -11.11
C ALA A 356 10.84 -10.40 -10.18
N LEU A 357 10.88 -9.07 -10.26
CA LEU A 357 9.87 -8.20 -9.70
C LEU A 357 8.85 -7.90 -10.79
N VAL A 358 7.61 -8.34 -10.59
CA VAL A 358 6.56 -8.29 -11.59
C VAL A 358 5.48 -7.33 -11.12
N ARG A 359 5.07 -6.41 -12.00
CA ARG A 359 3.88 -5.59 -11.78
C ARG A 359 2.67 -6.33 -12.35
N ASP A 360 1.66 -6.58 -11.53
CA ASP A 360 0.42 -7.25 -11.91
C ASP A 360 -0.31 -6.43 -12.98
N GLY A 361 -0.18 -6.85 -14.23
CA GLY A 361 -0.90 -6.33 -15.39
C GLY A 361 -1.79 -7.39 -16.03
N HIS A 362 -2.40 -8.30 -15.25
CA HIS A 362 -3.20 -9.37 -15.84
C HIS A 362 -4.50 -8.83 -16.47
N PRO A 363 -4.84 -9.26 -17.70
CA PRO A 363 -6.09 -8.91 -18.38
C PRO A 363 -7.35 -9.36 -17.61
N PHE A 364 -7.19 -10.31 -16.69
CA PHE A 364 -8.26 -10.80 -15.84
C PHE A 364 -8.69 -9.82 -14.74
N PHE A 365 -7.88 -8.82 -14.38
CA PHE A 365 -8.21 -7.86 -13.32
C PHE A 365 -9.19 -6.74 -13.75
N TRP A 366 -9.36 -6.55 -15.07
CA TRP A 366 -10.29 -5.56 -15.64
C TRP A 366 -11.64 -6.15 -16.03
N ALA A 367 -11.75 -7.48 -16.04
CA ALA A 367 -12.92 -8.25 -16.43
C ALA A 367 -14.18 -7.83 -15.65
N GLU A 368 -14.09 -7.70 -14.33
CA GLU A 368 -15.25 -7.43 -13.48
C GLU A 368 -15.67 -5.96 -13.51
N SER A 369 -14.71 -5.03 -13.68
CA SER A 369 -14.99 -3.61 -13.90
C SER A 369 -15.68 -3.39 -15.24
N GLU A 370 -15.15 -3.97 -16.31
CA GLU A 370 -15.73 -3.87 -17.65
C GLU A 370 -17.10 -4.57 -17.72
N LEU A 371 -17.22 -5.78 -17.18
CA LEU A 371 -18.50 -6.48 -17.04
C LEU A 371 -19.49 -5.60 -16.28
N GLY A 372 -19.10 -5.03 -15.13
CA GLY A 372 -19.95 -4.17 -14.32
C GLY A 372 -20.47 -2.96 -15.07
N LEU A 373 -19.58 -2.20 -15.72
CA LEU A 373 -19.96 -1.00 -16.49
C LEU A 373 -20.83 -1.35 -17.71
N ASN A 374 -20.53 -2.43 -18.42
CA ASN A 374 -21.36 -2.90 -19.53
C ASN A 374 -22.74 -3.34 -19.05
N PHE A 375 -22.80 -4.06 -17.93
CA PHE A 375 -24.06 -4.52 -17.36
C PHE A 375 -24.92 -3.34 -16.88
N LEU A 376 -24.30 -2.32 -16.29
CA LEU A 376 -24.99 -1.08 -15.87
C LEU A 376 -25.72 -0.41 -17.05
N LYS A 377 -25.11 -0.41 -18.25
CA LYS A 377 -25.69 0.15 -19.48
C LYS A 377 -26.89 -0.65 -20.02
N THR A 378 -27.06 -1.92 -19.60
CA THR A 378 -28.17 -2.78 -20.03
C THR A 378 -29.40 -2.72 -19.11
N LEU A 379 -29.23 -2.20 -17.90
CA LEU A 379 -30.32 -2.06 -16.94
C LEU A 379 -31.29 -0.95 -17.40
N PRO A 380 -32.59 -1.05 -17.09
CA PRO A 380 -33.58 -0.06 -17.50
C PRO A 380 -33.17 1.35 -17.05
N ALA A 381 -33.66 2.36 -17.79
CA ALA A 381 -33.37 3.78 -17.56
C ALA A 381 -33.30 4.07 -16.06
N HIS A 382 -32.22 4.76 -15.64
CA HIS A 382 -31.76 4.94 -14.25
C HIS A 382 -32.72 5.78 -13.37
N ASN A 383 -34.03 5.54 -13.49
CA ASN A 383 -35.12 6.15 -12.77
C ASN A 383 -35.50 5.35 -11.50
N GLU A 384 -34.83 4.24 -11.21
CA GLU A 384 -34.99 3.46 -9.98
C GLU A 384 -33.63 3.24 -9.32
N SER A 385 -33.61 3.19 -7.98
CA SER A 385 -32.43 2.74 -7.24
C SER A 385 -32.15 1.27 -7.51
N LEU A 386 -30.92 0.96 -7.92
CA LEU A 386 -30.51 -0.40 -8.23
C LEU A 386 -29.11 -0.69 -7.68
N VAL A 387 -28.86 -1.96 -7.41
CA VAL A 387 -27.56 -2.46 -7.00
C VAL A 387 -27.37 -3.88 -7.52
N PHE A 388 -26.18 -4.19 -7.96
CA PHE A 388 -25.80 -5.54 -8.35
C PHE A 388 -24.32 -5.79 -8.05
N SER A 389 -23.92 -7.05 -8.06
CA SER A 389 -22.52 -7.45 -7.89
C SER A 389 -21.95 -7.98 -9.20
N PRO A 390 -21.07 -7.22 -9.89
CA PRO A 390 -20.37 -7.69 -11.08
C PRO A 390 -19.57 -8.97 -10.80
N VAL A 391 -18.84 -9.00 -9.69
CA VAL A 391 -18.03 -10.16 -9.29
C VAL A 391 -18.90 -11.39 -9.04
N SER A 392 -20.03 -11.25 -8.35
CA SER A 392 -20.92 -12.39 -8.11
C SER A 392 -21.51 -12.94 -9.42
N ILE A 393 -21.84 -12.07 -10.38
CA ILE A 393 -22.32 -12.47 -11.71
C ILE A 393 -21.21 -13.18 -12.49
N ALA A 394 -19.98 -12.66 -12.46
CA ALA A 394 -18.83 -13.29 -13.10
C ALA A 394 -18.56 -14.69 -12.53
N LEU A 395 -18.60 -14.86 -11.21
CA LEU A 395 -18.42 -16.15 -10.54
C LEU A 395 -19.50 -17.16 -10.92
N VAL A 396 -20.76 -16.75 -11.04
CA VAL A 396 -21.83 -17.67 -11.43
C VAL A 396 -21.77 -18.05 -12.92
N LEU A 397 -21.27 -17.16 -13.79
CA LEU A 397 -20.95 -17.48 -15.17
C LEU A 397 -19.75 -18.43 -15.28
N ALA A 398 -18.72 -18.24 -14.45
CA ALA A 398 -17.57 -19.13 -14.39
C ALA A 398 -17.94 -20.55 -13.91
N LEU A 399 -18.91 -20.64 -13.00
CA LEU A 399 -19.53 -21.92 -12.62
C LEU A 399 -20.16 -22.61 -13.84
N VAL A 400 -20.96 -21.91 -14.65
CA VAL A 400 -21.58 -22.49 -15.86
C VAL A 400 -20.52 -22.86 -16.91
N HIS A 401 -19.51 -22.01 -17.10
CA HIS A 401 -18.38 -22.22 -18.02
C HIS A 401 -17.68 -23.56 -17.78
N THR A 402 -17.59 -24.00 -16.52
CA THR A 402 -16.98 -25.29 -16.13
C THR A 402 -17.64 -26.50 -16.82
N GLY A 403 -18.93 -26.41 -17.17
CA GLY A 403 -19.66 -27.47 -17.88
C GLY A 403 -20.17 -27.06 -19.27
N ALA A 404 -19.88 -25.84 -19.72
CA ALA A 404 -20.18 -25.38 -21.06
C ALA A 404 -19.12 -25.85 -22.05
N LEU A 405 -19.52 -26.13 -23.28
CA LEU A 405 -18.67 -26.52 -24.39
C LEU A 405 -18.96 -25.65 -25.62
N GLY A 406 -18.23 -25.87 -26.70
CA GLY A 406 -18.46 -25.24 -28.00
C GLY A 406 -18.57 -23.70 -27.95
N ASN A 407 -19.56 -23.16 -28.63
CA ASN A 407 -19.79 -21.73 -28.73
C ASN A 407 -20.37 -21.13 -27.44
N SER A 408 -21.22 -21.87 -26.72
CA SER A 408 -21.70 -21.50 -25.39
C SER A 408 -20.57 -21.15 -24.42
N LYS A 409 -19.49 -21.96 -24.42
CA LYS A 409 -18.29 -21.68 -23.62
C LYS A 409 -17.57 -20.41 -24.07
N LYS A 410 -17.32 -20.29 -25.37
CA LYS A 410 -16.63 -19.14 -25.97
C LYS A 410 -17.37 -17.83 -25.72
N GLN A 411 -18.71 -17.83 -25.74
CA GLN A 411 -19.49 -16.63 -25.43
C GLN A 411 -19.26 -16.15 -23.99
N ILE A 412 -19.13 -17.07 -23.03
CA ILE A 412 -18.83 -16.73 -21.63
C ILE A 412 -17.40 -16.18 -21.52
N GLU A 413 -16.42 -16.85 -22.14
CA GLU A 413 -15.02 -16.40 -22.15
C GLU A 413 -14.88 -15.01 -22.77
N ASN A 414 -15.45 -14.80 -23.96
CA ASN A 414 -15.36 -13.53 -24.67
C ASN A 414 -16.01 -12.37 -23.90
N SER A 415 -17.09 -12.64 -23.16
CA SER A 415 -17.82 -11.60 -22.42
C SER A 415 -17.15 -11.23 -21.10
N LEU A 416 -16.40 -12.17 -20.51
CA LEU A 416 -15.66 -11.95 -19.26
C LEU A 416 -14.22 -11.50 -19.52
N LEU A 417 -13.64 -11.83 -20.67
CA LEU A 417 -12.23 -11.56 -20.99
C LEU A 417 -12.03 -10.64 -22.19
N ASN A 418 -13.11 -9.99 -22.67
CA ASN A 418 -13.07 -9.09 -23.82
C ASN A 418 -12.38 -9.69 -25.07
N LYS A 419 -12.66 -10.97 -25.36
CA LYS A 419 -12.07 -11.75 -26.47
C LYS A 419 -10.56 -12.03 -26.36
N ALA A 420 -9.93 -11.80 -25.21
CA ALA A 420 -8.58 -12.28 -24.97
C ALA A 420 -8.53 -13.81 -25.09
N ASN A 421 -7.58 -14.32 -25.88
CA ASN A 421 -7.38 -15.75 -26.03
C ASN A 421 -6.76 -16.31 -24.74
N CYS A 422 -7.58 -16.95 -23.90
CA CYS A 422 -7.10 -17.66 -22.72
C CYS A 422 -7.28 -19.17 -22.88
N ASN A 423 -6.39 -19.94 -22.26
CA ASN A 423 -6.65 -21.36 -22.07
C ASN A 423 -7.63 -21.58 -20.90
N ASN A 424 -8.37 -22.69 -20.96
CA ASN A 424 -9.40 -23.02 -19.96
C ASN A 424 -8.89 -23.04 -18.50
N CYS A 425 -7.60 -23.34 -18.29
CA CYS A 425 -7.00 -23.40 -16.96
C CYS A 425 -6.83 -21.99 -16.35
N GLN A 426 -6.42 -21.00 -17.16
CA GLN A 426 -6.27 -19.61 -16.73
C GLN A 426 -7.62 -19.02 -16.28
N PHE A 427 -8.68 -19.21 -17.07
CA PHE A 427 -10.02 -18.74 -16.74
C PHE A 427 -10.51 -19.30 -15.39
N VAL A 428 -10.44 -20.62 -15.20
CA VAL A 428 -10.92 -21.28 -13.98
C VAL A 428 -10.08 -20.88 -12.77
N ASN A 429 -8.75 -20.80 -12.91
CA ASN A 429 -7.86 -20.38 -11.82
C ASN A 429 -8.16 -18.94 -11.37
N HIS A 430 -8.36 -18.01 -12.31
CA HIS A 430 -8.69 -16.61 -11.98
C HIS A 430 -9.94 -16.51 -11.12
N PHE A 431 -11.09 -16.99 -11.63
CA PHE A 431 -12.35 -16.86 -10.90
C PHE A 431 -12.37 -17.69 -9.61
N SER A 432 -11.60 -18.78 -9.53
CA SER A 432 -11.42 -19.51 -8.27
C SER A 432 -10.62 -18.69 -7.24
N ASN A 433 -9.60 -17.95 -7.66
CA ASN A 433 -8.85 -17.04 -6.80
C ASN A 433 -9.72 -15.90 -6.29
N VAL A 434 -10.50 -15.26 -7.18
CA VAL A 434 -11.46 -14.23 -6.81
C VAL A 434 -12.44 -14.73 -5.75
N TYR A 435 -13.02 -15.92 -5.96
CA TYR A 435 -13.91 -16.55 -4.98
C TYR A 435 -13.23 -16.76 -3.62
N ARG A 436 -12.01 -17.33 -3.60
CA ARG A 436 -11.28 -17.61 -2.36
C ARG A 436 -10.91 -16.33 -1.61
N ASN A 437 -10.44 -15.30 -2.31
CA ASN A 437 -10.01 -14.04 -1.70
C ASN A 437 -11.17 -13.29 -1.04
N LEU A 438 -12.36 -13.29 -1.67
CA LEU A 438 -13.57 -12.70 -1.08
C LEU A 438 -14.08 -13.44 0.16
N ARG A 439 -13.68 -14.71 0.36
CA ARG A 439 -14.12 -15.55 1.47
C ARG A 439 -13.15 -15.63 2.66
N GLN A 440 -11.88 -15.31 2.48
CA GLN A 440 -10.90 -15.34 3.56
C GLN A 440 -11.29 -14.30 4.62
N GLY A 441 -11.17 -14.64 5.92
CA GLY A 441 -11.62 -13.81 7.03
C GLY A 441 -11.12 -12.37 6.93
N ILE A 442 -12.06 -11.42 7.00
CA ILE A 442 -11.85 -10.00 6.77
C ILE A 442 -12.11 -9.28 8.09
N ASN A 443 -11.20 -8.39 8.49
CA ASN A 443 -11.27 -7.77 9.81
C ASN A 443 -12.50 -6.84 9.89
N GLY A 444 -13.53 -7.22 10.65
CA GLY A 444 -14.75 -6.40 10.81
C GLY A 444 -15.64 -6.26 9.56
N VAL A 445 -15.39 -7.02 8.48
CA VAL A 445 -16.18 -7.01 7.25
C VAL A 445 -16.66 -8.44 6.93
N GLU A 446 -17.91 -8.57 6.49
CA GLU A 446 -18.55 -9.82 6.12
C GLU A 446 -19.06 -9.74 4.68
N VAL A 447 -18.49 -10.58 3.82
CA VAL A 447 -18.94 -10.78 2.44
C VAL A 447 -19.58 -12.17 2.33
N ASN A 448 -20.84 -12.23 1.93
CA ASN A 448 -21.57 -13.50 1.81
C ASN A 448 -22.18 -13.63 0.42
N MET A 449 -22.03 -14.80 -0.20
CA MET A 449 -22.46 -15.07 -1.57
C MET A 449 -23.27 -16.37 -1.67
N ALA A 450 -24.29 -16.36 -2.52
CA ALA A 450 -25.13 -17.51 -2.83
C ALA A 450 -25.18 -17.74 -4.35
N ASN A 451 -24.28 -18.58 -4.85
CA ASN A 451 -24.12 -18.88 -6.27
C ASN A 451 -24.38 -20.37 -6.49
N ARG A 452 -25.47 -20.74 -7.16
CA ARG A 452 -25.87 -22.15 -7.33
C ARG A 452 -26.69 -22.37 -8.60
N LEU A 453 -26.43 -23.51 -9.25
CA LEU A 453 -27.25 -24.01 -10.35
C LEU A 453 -28.30 -25.00 -9.82
N TYR A 454 -29.57 -24.78 -10.15
CA TYR A 454 -30.64 -25.74 -9.94
C TYR A 454 -31.10 -26.31 -11.27
N LEU A 455 -31.38 -27.61 -11.31
CA LEU A 455 -31.83 -28.34 -12.48
C LEU A 455 -33.23 -28.89 -12.24
N LYS A 456 -33.97 -29.16 -13.31
CA LYS A 456 -35.27 -29.82 -13.20
C LYS A 456 -35.10 -31.26 -12.70
N SER A 457 -36.02 -31.70 -11.84
CA SER A 457 -36.10 -33.08 -11.34
C SER A 457 -35.99 -34.10 -12.48
N GLY A 458 -35.23 -35.18 -12.25
CA GLY A 458 -34.88 -36.16 -13.28
C GLY A 458 -33.59 -35.85 -14.07
N SER A 459 -33.00 -34.67 -13.89
CA SER A 459 -31.69 -34.35 -14.46
C SER A 459 -30.55 -34.87 -13.59
N THR A 460 -29.58 -35.56 -14.18
CA THR A 460 -28.37 -36.02 -13.49
C THR A 460 -27.16 -35.21 -13.94
N ALA A 461 -26.58 -34.43 -13.03
CA ALA A 461 -25.36 -33.68 -13.30
C ALA A 461 -24.14 -34.59 -13.36
N GLN A 462 -23.23 -34.32 -14.31
CA GLN A 462 -22.01 -35.07 -14.46
C GLN A 462 -21.14 -34.95 -13.20
N ARG A 463 -20.55 -36.07 -12.76
CA ARG A 463 -19.69 -36.10 -11.56
C ARG A 463 -18.49 -35.16 -11.67
N LYS A 464 -17.86 -35.10 -12.85
CA LYS A 464 -16.72 -34.20 -13.11
C LYS A 464 -17.08 -32.74 -12.91
N PHE A 465 -18.25 -32.32 -13.42
CA PHE A 465 -18.76 -30.96 -13.24
C PHE A 465 -19.02 -30.65 -11.76
N LEU A 466 -19.71 -31.54 -11.05
CA LEU A 466 -19.99 -31.38 -9.61
C LEU A 466 -18.70 -31.24 -8.78
N SER A 467 -17.71 -32.09 -9.04
CA SER A 467 -16.40 -32.01 -8.37
C SER A 467 -15.70 -30.69 -8.65
N ALA A 468 -15.70 -30.22 -9.91
CA ALA A 468 -15.03 -28.99 -10.29
C ALA A 468 -15.67 -27.73 -9.67
N ILE A 469 -17.01 -27.62 -9.65
CA ILE A 469 -17.68 -26.44 -9.05
C ILE A 469 -17.60 -26.42 -7.52
N ALA A 470 -17.55 -27.59 -6.89
CA ALA A 470 -17.34 -27.71 -5.45
C ALA A 470 -15.93 -27.27 -5.07
N GLN A 471 -14.92 -27.75 -5.82
CA GLN A 471 -13.52 -27.41 -5.59
C GLN A 471 -13.22 -25.92 -5.85
N ASN A 472 -13.67 -25.39 -6.98
CA ASN A 472 -13.23 -24.07 -7.45
C ASN A 472 -14.08 -22.91 -6.91
N TYR A 473 -15.37 -23.16 -6.63
CA TYR A 473 -16.35 -22.11 -6.30
C TYR A 473 -17.18 -22.41 -5.05
N GLY A 474 -16.87 -23.49 -4.31
CA GLY A 474 -17.61 -23.90 -3.10
C GLY A 474 -19.12 -24.06 -3.33
N SER A 475 -19.49 -24.48 -4.54
CA SER A 475 -20.89 -24.59 -4.96
C SER A 475 -21.28 -26.03 -5.31
N GLU A 476 -22.58 -26.26 -5.49
CA GLU A 476 -23.16 -27.54 -5.88
C GLU A 476 -24.19 -27.30 -6.99
N ALA A 477 -24.60 -28.35 -7.71
CA ALA A 477 -25.80 -28.32 -8.53
C ALA A 477 -26.84 -29.31 -7.99
N ARG A 478 -28.11 -28.90 -7.91
CA ARG A 478 -29.19 -29.71 -7.33
C ARG A 478 -30.40 -29.82 -8.26
N ALA A 479 -30.94 -31.03 -8.41
CA ALA A 479 -32.18 -31.25 -9.14
C ALA A 479 -33.40 -31.09 -8.21
N LEU A 480 -34.39 -30.31 -8.61
CA LEU A 480 -35.63 -30.04 -7.85
C LEU A 480 -36.87 -30.11 -8.76
N ASP A 481 -38.02 -30.50 -8.20
CA ASP A 481 -39.30 -30.38 -8.91
C ASP A 481 -39.83 -28.96 -8.77
N PHE A 482 -39.57 -28.11 -9.77
CA PHE A 482 -40.00 -26.71 -9.75
C PHE A 482 -41.52 -26.48 -9.77
N ARG A 483 -42.34 -27.54 -9.80
CA ARG A 483 -43.80 -27.43 -9.66
C ARG A 483 -44.24 -27.38 -8.20
N THR A 484 -43.37 -27.75 -7.26
CA THR A 484 -43.72 -27.88 -5.84
C THR A 484 -43.23 -26.67 -5.01
N SER A 485 -43.99 -26.35 -3.96
CA SER A 485 -43.59 -25.33 -2.97
C SER A 485 -42.31 -25.71 -2.21
N ASP A 486 -41.99 -27.00 -2.11
CA ASP A 486 -40.73 -27.51 -1.54
C ASP A 486 -39.51 -27.00 -2.32
N ALA A 487 -39.56 -26.96 -3.65
CA ALA A 487 -38.46 -26.41 -4.44
C ALA A 487 -38.22 -24.92 -4.13
N LEU A 488 -39.30 -24.14 -4.01
CA LEU A 488 -39.23 -22.73 -3.64
C LEU A 488 -38.64 -22.51 -2.25
N GLN A 489 -39.06 -23.33 -1.27
CA GLN A 489 -38.53 -23.28 0.10
C GLN A 489 -37.05 -23.66 0.15
N LYS A 490 -36.63 -24.69 -0.58
CA LYS A 490 -35.21 -25.11 -0.66
C LYS A 490 -34.31 -24.05 -1.29
N ILE A 491 -34.76 -23.42 -2.38
CA ILE A 491 -33.98 -22.38 -3.05
C ILE A 491 -33.85 -21.14 -2.16
N ASN A 492 -34.97 -20.61 -1.64
CA ASN A 492 -34.94 -19.44 -0.76
C ASN A 492 -34.22 -19.73 0.56
N GLY A 493 -34.40 -20.93 1.13
CA GLY A 493 -33.70 -21.38 2.33
C GLY A 493 -32.18 -21.41 2.14
N TYR A 494 -31.69 -21.95 1.02
CA TYR A 494 -30.28 -21.89 0.67
C TYR A 494 -29.75 -20.46 0.60
N VAL A 495 -30.44 -19.56 -0.11
CA VAL A 495 -30.02 -18.17 -0.24
C VAL A 495 -30.01 -17.45 1.11
N LYS A 496 -31.03 -17.68 1.94
CA LYS A 496 -31.11 -17.14 3.31
C LYS A 496 -29.92 -17.61 4.14
N THR A 497 -29.61 -18.90 4.14
CA THR A 497 -28.44 -19.43 4.88
C THR A 497 -27.12 -18.87 4.33
N ALA A 498 -26.93 -18.92 3.01
CA ALA A 498 -25.70 -18.51 2.35
C ALA A 498 -25.41 -16.99 2.48
N THR A 499 -26.46 -16.18 2.67
CA THR A 499 -26.33 -14.72 2.88
C THR A 499 -26.52 -14.32 4.35
N LYS A 500 -26.49 -15.27 5.30
CA LYS A 500 -26.71 -15.06 6.74
C LYS A 500 -27.97 -14.26 7.08
N GLY A 501 -29.07 -14.59 6.40
CA GLY A 501 -30.37 -13.96 6.62
C GLY A 501 -30.57 -12.61 5.92
N LYS A 502 -29.57 -12.09 5.21
CA LYS A 502 -29.70 -10.79 4.53
C LYS A 502 -30.63 -10.87 3.32
N VAL A 503 -30.51 -11.92 2.52
CA VAL A 503 -31.40 -12.17 1.37
C VAL A 503 -32.36 -13.30 1.74
N GLU A 504 -33.57 -12.95 2.19
CA GLU A 504 -34.54 -13.96 2.65
C GLU A 504 -35.30 -14.65 1.51
N ARG A 505 -35.65 -13.89 0.46
CA ARG A 505 -36.44 -14.38 -0.67
C ARG A 505 -35.85 -13.86 -1.98
N ILE A 506 -35.43 -14.78 -2.84
CA ILE A 506 -34.97 -14.52 -4.20
C ILE A 506 -36.02 -14.91 -5.26
N ILE A 507 -36.85 -15.92 -4.97
CA ILE A 507 -38.01 -16.29 -5.79
C ILE A 507 -39.25 -15.98 -4.98
N THR A 508 -40.12 -15.14 -5.54
CA THR A 508 -41.33 -14.64 -4.87
C THR A 508 -42.58 -15.41 -5.25
N CYS A 509 -42.66 -15.89 -6.50
CA CYS A 509 -43.82 -16.58 -7.06
C CYS A 509 -43.44 -17.95 -7.63
N GLN A 510 -44.15 -19.02 -7.24
CA GLN A 510 -43.91 -20.39 -7.73
C GLN A 510 -44.05 -20.49 -9.26
N ASP A 511 -45.04 -19.80 -9.83
CA ASP A 511 -45.33 -19.90 -11.26
C ASP A 511 -44.20 -19.34 -12.13
N SER A 512 -43.34 -18.48 -11.58
CA SER A 512 -42.15 -17.97 -12.27
C SER A 512 -41.08 -19.02 -12.56
N ILE A 513 -41.12 -20.17 -11.87
CA ILE A 513 -40.14 -21.25 -12.03
C ILE A 513 -40.76 -22.56 -12.50
N ARG A 514 -42.09 -22.67 -12.53
CA ARG A 514 -42.83 -23.93 -12.77
C ARG A 514 -42.43 -24.64 -14.07
N SER A 515 -42.13 -23.87 -15.12
CA SER A 515 -41.76 -24.36 -16.45
C SER A 515 -40.25 -24.40 -16.71
N ALA A 516 -39.42 -24.02 -15.73
CA ALA A 516 -37.97 -23.96 -15.91
C ALA A 516 -37.35 -25.37 -16.07
N ASN A 517 -36.32 -25.48 -16.91
CA ASN A 517 -35.46 -26.66 -17.00
C ASN A 517 -34.20 -26.53 -16.13
N GLY A 518 -33.81 -25.30 -15.83
CA GLY A 518 -32.70 -24.96 -14.95
C GLY A 518 -32.75 -23.50 -14.54
N LEU A 519 -32.29 -23.21 -13.33
CA LEU A 519 -32.26 -21.89 -12.71
C LEU A 519 -30.86 -21.58 -12.20
N LEU A 520 -30.32 -20.43 -12.60
CA LEU A 520 -29.09 -19.90 -12.06
C LEU A 520 -29.41 -18.92 -10.93
N ILE A 521 -29.03 -19.26 -9.70
CA ILE A 521 -29.28 -18.44 -8.52
C ILE A 521 -28.00 -17.75 -8.11
N ASN A 522 -28.08 -16.42 -7.98
CA ASN A 522 -26.96 -15.56 -7.71
C ASN A 522 -27.37 -14.47 -6.72
N ALA A 523 -26.72 -14.41 -5.56
CA ALA A 523 -26.95 -13.35 -4.60
C ALA A 523 -25.69 -12.99 -3.83
N MET A 524 -25.59 -11.74 -3.39
CA MET A 524 -24.47 -11.27 -2.56
C MET A 524 -24.96 -10.28 -1.52
N SER A 525 -24.38 -10.36 -0.32
CA SER A 525 -24.55 -9.37 0.74
C SER A 525 -23.19 -8.94 1.29
N PHE A 526 -23.13 -7.67 1.69
CA PHE A 526 -21.96 -7.05 2.30
C PHE A 526 -22.35 -6.42 3.63
N LYS A 527 -21.45 -6.53 4.62
CA LYS A 527 -21.53 -5.79 5.87
C LYS A 527 -20.11 -5.38 6.29
N GLY A 528 -19.89 -4.13 6.68
CA GLY A 528 -18.59 -3.64 7.14
C GLY A 528 -18.74 -2.33 7.89
N GLY A 529 -17.93 -2.10 8.92
CA GLY A 529 -17.90 -0.82 9.63
C GLY A 529 -17.07 0.24 8.90
N TRP A 530 -17.44 1.52 9.00
CA TRP A 530 -16.58 2.62 8.53
C TRP A 530 -15.28 2.67 9.34
N GLU A 531 -14.18 3.07 8.69
CA GLU A 531 -12.97 3.50 9.41
C GLU A 531 -13.31 4.75 10.25
N ASP A 532 -13.86 5.76 9.58
CA ASP A 532 -14.35 7.00 10.18
C ASP A 532 -15.87 7.13 9.97
N GLY A 533 -16.64 6.78 11.00
CA GLY A 533 -18.10 6.83 10.99
C GLY A 533 -18.68 8.24 11.05
N PHE A 534 -20.00 8.36 10.86
CA PHE A 534 -20.71 9.64 10.92
C PHE A 534 -21.28 9.90 12.33
N PRO A 535 -21.37 11.17 12.76
CA PRO A 535 -22.02 11.52 14.02
C PRO A 535 -23.50 11.13 14.03
N GLN A 536 -24.04 10.79 15.21
CA GLN A 536 -25.42 10.26 15.41
C GLN A 536 -26.55 11.29 15.22
N LEU A 537 -26.35 12.33 14.40
CA LEU A 537 -27.34 13.39 14.17
C LEU A 537 -27.78 13.45 12.70
N PRO A 538 -28.49 12.44 12.17
CA PRO A 538 -29.00 12.49 10.80
C PRO A 538 -30.13 13.53 10.70
N GLY A 539 -29.84 14.67 10.10
CA GLY A 539 -30.85 15.65 9.67
C GLY A 539 -31.61 15.13 8.45
N LYS A 540 -32.90 15.46 8.32
CA LYS A 540 -33.63 15.24 7.06
C LYS A 540 -33.34 16.38 6.10
N GLN A 541 -32.88 16.07 4.89
CA GLN A 541 -32.70 17.05 3.81
C GLN A 541 -33.44 16.61 2.54
N LEU A 542 -33.67 17.56 1.63
CA LEU A 542 -34.34 17.32 0.37
C LEU A 542 -33.38 16.63 -0.62
N PHE A 543 -33.72 15.41 -1.04
CA PHE A 543 -33.11 14.70 -2.15
C PHE A 543 -33.93 14.94 -3.41
N HIS A 544 -33.34 15.51 -4.45
CA HIS A 544 -33.96 15.85 -5.72
C HIS A 544 -33.92 14.67 -6.68
N LYS A 545 -35.04 13.97 -6.86
CA LYS A 545 -35.14 12.87 -7.84
C LYS A 545 -35.05 13.37 -9.28
N ASN A 546 -35.61 14.56 -9.53
CA ASN A 546 -35.55 15.28 -10.80
C ASN A 546 -35.81 16.79 -10.57
N GLU A 547 -36.03 17.57 -11.63
CA GLU A 547 -36.30 19.02 -11.53
C GLU A 547 -37.54 19.38 -10.71
N ARG A 548 -38.54 18.49 -10.63
CA ARG A 548 -39.87 18.78 -10.06
C ARG A 548 -40.16 18.00 -8.79
N GLU A 549 -39.49 16.87 -8.58
CA GLU A 549 -39.76 15.95 -7.47
C GLU A 549 -38.57 15.88 -6.51
N GLY A 550 -38.86 15.97 -5.21
CA GLY A 550 -37.89 15.75 -4.16
C GLY A 550 -38.48 15.07 -2.94
N ILE A 551 -37.67 14.30 -2.24
CA ILE A 551 -38.05 13.47 -1.09
C ILE A 551 -37.18 13.88 0.11
N LEU A 552 -37.79 14.00 1.30
CA LEU A 552 -37.02 14.24 2.52
C LEU A 552 -36.34 12.94 2.98
N MET A 553 -35.03 12.93 2.97
CA MET A 553 -34.19 11.80 3.32
C MET A 553 -33.28 12.11 4.50
N GLY A 554 -33.04 11.12 5.36
CA GLY A 554 -32.00 11.23 6.38
C GLY A 554 -30.63 11.28 5.72
N MET A 555 -29.87 12.34 5.97
CA MET A 555 -28.52 12.50 5.46
C MET A 555 -27.49 12.18 6.55
N LEU A 556 -26.46 11.45 6.16
CA LEU A 556 -25.20 11.36 6.89
C LEU A 556 -24.41 12.60 6.53
N ALA A 557 -23.94 13.34 7.54
CA ALA A 557 -23.20 14.57 7.34
C ALA A 557 -22.04 14.70 8.30
N ASP A 558 -20.89 15.15 7.78
CA ASP A 558 -19.73 15.54 8.55
C ASP A 558 -18.81 16.47 7.72
N SER A 559 -17.85 17.08 8.39
CA SER A 559 -16.78 17.87 7.75
C SER A 559 -15.46 17.26 8.20
N SER A 560 -14.80 16.53 7.31
CA SER A 560 -13.58 15.77 7.61
C SER A 560 -12.72 15.59 6.37
N ILE A 561 -11.48 15.10 6.56
CA ILE A 561 -10.62 14.74 5.44
C ILE A 561 -11.14 13.43 4.86
N ARG A 562 -11.54 13.47 3.59
CA ARG A 562 -12.03 12.31 2.84
C ARG A 562 -11.23 12.15 1.56
N GLY A 563 -11.23 10.95 0.99
CA GLY A 563 -10.70 10.76 -0.35
C GLY A 563 -11.60 11.47 -1.34
N TYR A 564 -11.04 12.38 -2.14
CA TYR A 564 -11.78 13.15 -3.13
C TYR A 564 -11.05 13.21 -4.47
N SER A 565 -11.80 13.10 -5.56
CA SER A 565 -11.35 13.46 -6.89
C SER A 565 -12.50 14.10 -7.68
N SER A 566 -12.19 14.75 -8.80
CA SER A 566 -13.21 15.24 -9.71
C SER A 566 -12.70 15.29 -11.14
N ASP A 567 -13.61 15.19 -12.09
CA ASP A 567 -13.35 15.48 -13.50
C ASP A 567 -14.46 16.39 -14.06
N ASP A 568 -14.56 16.54 -15.38
CA ASP A 568 -15.57 17.40 -16.01
C ASP A 568 -17.03 16.97 -15.72
N TYR A 569 -17.28 15.72 -15.34
CA TYR A 569 -18.62 15.14 -15.21
C TYR A 569 -18.98 14.75 -13.78
N PHE A 570 -18.02 14.29 -12.99
CA PHE A 570 -18.21 13.73 -11.66
C PHE A 570 -17.38 14.45 -10.61
N GLN A 571 -17.96 14.54 -9.42
CA GLN A 571 -17.21 14.58 -8.17
C GLN A 571 -17.22 13.16 -7.59
N VAL A 572 -16.11 12.73 -7.01
CA VAL A 572 -16.00 11.40 -6.40
C VAL A 572 -15.57 11.53 -4.96
N LEU A 573 -16.36 10.95 -4.06
CA LEU A 573 -16.06 10.82 -2.65
C LEU A 573 -15.73 9.36 -2.32
N VAL A 574 -14.64 9.12 -1.58
CA VAL A 574 -14.21 7.79 -1.14
C VAL A 574 -14.25 7.69 0.37
N LEU A 575 -15.00 6.68 0.85
CA LEU A 575 -15.17 6.33 2.25
C LEU A 575 -14.55 4.96 2.52
N LYS A 576 -13.63 4.90 3.49
CA LYS A 576 -12.92 3.66 3.84
C LYS A 576 -13.66 2.86 4.90
N TYR A 577 -13.55 1.53 4.82
CA TYR A 577 -14.02 0.62 5.86
C TYR A 577 -12.87 0.28 6.83
N VAL A 578 -13.21 -0.32 7.98
CA VAL A 578 -12.25 -0.81 8.98
C VAL A 578 -11.19 -1.74 8.36
N ASP A 579 -11.56 -2.52 7.35
CA ASP A 579 -10.59 -3.23 6.52
C ASP A 579 -10.20 -2.35 5.33
N PRO A 580 -8.93 -1.89 5.24
CA PRO A 580 -8.50 -0.92 4.23
C PRO A 580 -8.52 -1.47 2.80
N ARG A 581 -8.74 -2.79 2.62
CA ARG A 581 -8.95 -3.38 1.30
C ARG A 581 -10.32 -3.02 0.73
N PHE A 582 -11.25 -2.52 1.55
CA PHE A 582 -12.59 -2.14 1.14
C PHE A 582 -12.79 -0.62 1.22
N GLN A 583 -13.46 -0.08 0.21
CA GLN A 583 -13.93 1.31 0.21
C GLN A 583 -15.25 1.44 -0.55
N LEU A 584 -16.05 2.43 -0.17
CA LEU A 584 -17.24 2.87 -0.88
C LEU A 584 -16.90 4.18 -1.60
N SER A 585 -17.08 4.20 -2.92
CA SER A 585 -16.88 5.40 -3.74
C SER A 585 -18.22 5.88 -4.31
N ILE A 586 -18.53 7.16 -4.12
CA ILE A 586 -19.76 7.80 -4.61
C ILE A 586 -19.38 8.76 -5.74
N PHE A 587 -19.90 8.49 -6.93
CA PHE A 587 -19.72 9.25 -8.15
C PHE A 587 -20.95 10.14 -8.36
N LEU A 588 -20.83 11.39 -7.91
CA LEU A 588 -21.89 12.39 -7.98
C LEU A 588 -21.74 13.21 -9.28
N PRO A 589 -22.72 13.18 -10.19
CA PRO A 589 -22.69 14.04 -11.37
C PRO A 589 -22.68 15.53 -10.99
N LYS A 590 -21.84 16.34 -11.64
CA LYS A 590 -21.80 17.79 -11.38
C LYS A 590 -23.11 18.49 -11.76
N GLN A 591 -23.87 17.92 -12.70
CA GLN A 591 -25.20 18.39 -13.06
C GLN A 591 -26.28 17.57 -12.35
N ARG A 592 -27.22 18.25 -11.68
CA ARG A 592 -28.27 17.64 -10.85
C ARG A 592 -29.09 16.54 -11.55
N ASN A 593 -29.41 16.72 -12.83
CA ASN A 593 -30.13 15.71 -13.65
C ASN A 593 -29.22 15.04 -14.69
N GLY A 594 -27.90 15.17 -14.51
CA GLY A 594 -26.90 14.77 -15.48
C GLY A 594 -26.46 13.30 -15.38
N LEU A 595 -27.02 12.50 -14.46
CA LEU A 595 -26.54 11.12 -14.25
C LEU A 595 -26.56 10.29 -15.54
N ASN A 596 -27.66 10.34 -16.30
CA ASN A 596 -27.77 9.58 -17.54
C ASN A 596 -26.72 9.99 -18.58
N ASP A 597 -26.43 11.29 -18.69
CA ASP A 597 -25.43 11.79 -19.64
C ASP A 597 -24.00 11.55 -19.16
N ALA A 598 -23.76 11.68 -17.85
CA ALA A 598 -22.49 11.35 -17.23
C ALA A 598 -22.16 9.85 -17.36
N LEU A 599 -23.15 8.96 -17.19
CA LEU A 599 -22.99 7.51 -17.39
C LEU A 599 -22.69 7.14 -18.85
N LYS A 600 -23.23 7.86 -19.85
CA LYS A 600 -22.83 7.68 -21.27
C LYS A 600 -21.36 8.04 -21.51
N LYS A 601 -20.79 8.92 -20.69
CA LYS A 601 -19.38 9.37 -20.76
C LYS A 601 -18.45 8.58 -19.84
N LEU A 602 -19.00 7.67 -19.04
CA LEU A 602 -18.24 6.79 -18.15
C LEU A 602 -17.85 5.51 -18.89
N ASP A 603 -16.59 5.47 -19.34
CA ASP A 603 -15.90 4.26 -19.78
C ASP A 603 -14.96 3.75 -18.67
N ASN A 604 -14.33 2.58 -18.89
CA ASN A 604 -13.46 1.98 -17.89
C ASN A 604 -12.27 2.88 -17.55
N ARG A 605 -11.72 3.58 -18.55
CA ARG A 605 -10.59 4.50 -18.38
C ARG A 605 -10.96 5.67 -17.46
N ARG A 606 -12.10 6.32 -17.70
CA ARG A 606 -12.56 7.43 -16.85
C ARG A 606 -12.89 6.94 -15.43
N PHE A 607 -13.51 5.77 -15.31
CA PHE A 607 -13.81 5.16 -14.03
C PHE A 607 -12.54 4.91 -13.19
N GLU A 608 -11.51 4.30 -13.79
CA GLU A 608 -10.22 4.06 -13.15
C GLU A 608 -9.49 5.38 -12.81
N ASN A 609 -9.38 6.29 -13.79
CA ASN A 609 -8.74 7.59 -13.56
C ASN A 609 -9.36 8.37 -12.39
N LEU A 610 -10.68 8.31 -12.23
CA LEU A 610 -11.36 8.97 -11.12
C LEU A 610 -11.00 8.34 -9.77
N LEU A 611 -10.79 7.02 -9.70
CA LEU A 611 -10.39 6.33 -8.47
C LEU A 611 -8.88 6.48 -8.18
N ASP A 612 -8.05 6.48 -9.21
CA ASP A 612 -6.58 6.60 -9.08
C ASP A 612 -6.15 8.02 -8.71
N ASN A 613 -6.92 9.04 -9.09
CA ASN A 613 -6.62 10.45 -8.78
C ASN A 613 -7.21 10.93 -7.44
N VAL A 614 -7.69 10.03 -6.59
CA VAL A 614 -8.24 10.36 -5.27
C VAL A 614 -7.14 10.90 -4.35
N LYS A 615 -7.38 12.09 -3.78
CA LYS A 615 -6.47 12.76 -2.85
C LYS A 615 -7.18 13.04 -1.52
N PRO A 616 -6.48 13.02 -0.37
CA PRO A 616 -7.03 13.51 0.89
C PRO A 616 -7.43 14.98 0.74
N THR A 617 -8.71 15.30 0.94
CA THR A 617 -9.27 16.64 0.77
C THR A 617 -10.23 16.92 1.93
N PHE A 618 -10.29 18.17 2.41
CA PHE A 618 -11.28 18.56 3.41
C PHE A 618 -12.64 18.75 2.73
N VAL A 619 -13.60 17.88 3.04
CA VAL A 619 -14.89 17.79 2.35
C VAL A 619 -16.03 17.97 3.35
N ASN A 620 -16.98 18.86 3.00
CA ASN A 620 -18.29 18.88 3.64
C ASN A 620 -19.14 17.79 2.98
N THR A 621 -19.26 16.65 3.66
CA THR A 621 -19.93 15.48 3.14
C THR A 621 -21.40 15.51 3.54
N GLU A 622 -22.29 15.37 2.56
CA GLU A 622 -23.71 15.06 2.80
C GLU A 622 -24.12 13.91 1.87
N ILE A 623 -24.41 12.74 2.44
CA ILE A 623 -24.81 11.55 1.67
C ILE A 623 -26.09 10.94 2.26
N PRO A 624 -27.00 10.41 1.44
CA PRO A 624 -28.21 9.80 1.96
C PRO A 624 -27.91 8.52 2.75
N LYS A 625 -28.66 8.30 3.83
CA LYS A 625 -28.81 6.99 4.43
C LYS A 625 -29.77 6.18 3.57
N PHE A 626 -29.28 5.11 2.93
CA PHE A 626 -30.09 4.33 1.99
C PHE A 626 -29.98 2.82 2.19
N SER A 627 -31.00 2.11 1.72
CA SER A 627 -31.03 0.65 1.64
C SER A 627 -31.63 0.25 0.30
N ILE A 628 -30.86 -0.48 -0.51
CA ILE A 628 -31.33 -0.96 -1.81
C ILE A 628 -31.44 -2.47 -1.73
N ASP A 629 -32.65 -2.99 -1.98
CA ASP A 629 -32.92 -4.40 -2.22
C ASP A 629 -33.35 -4.58 -3.68
N TYR A 630 -32.41 -4.97 -4.55
CA TYR A 630 -32.65 -5.05 -5.99
C TYR A 630 -32.53 -6.48 -6.52
N ARG A 631 -33.52 -6.88 -7.31
CA ARG A 631 -33.63 -8.21 -7.95
C ARG A 631 -33.97 -8.05 -9.42
N PHE A 632 -33.24 -8.76 -10.28
CA PHE A 632 -33.53 -8.77 -11.72
C PHE A 632 -33.18 -10.11 -12.38
N SER A 633 -33.68 -10.31 -13.60
CA SER A 633 -33.35 -11.45 -14.45
C SER A 633 -32.03 -11.20 -15.18
N LEU A 634 -31.07 -12.11 -15.01
CA LEU A 634 -29.79 -12.11 -15.71
C LEU A 634 -29.98 -12.34 -17.22
N LYS A 635 -30.98 -13.11 -17.63
CA LYS A 635 -31.15 -13.57 -19.02
C LYS A 635 -31.21 -12.42 -20.03
N LYS A 636 -31.98 -11.36 -19.75
CA LYS A 636 -32.12 -10.22 -20.66
C LYS A 636 -30.77 -9.49 -20.83
N ASN A 637 -30.10 -9.24 -19.72
CA ASN A 637 -28.89 -8.42 -19.68
C ASN A 637 -27.67 -9.19 -20.20
N LEU A 638 -27.56 -10.48 -19.87
CA LEU A 638 -26.52 -11.37 -20.40
C LEU A 638 -26.62 -11.51 -21.93
N LYS A 639 -27.84 -11.58 -22.48
CA LYS A 639 -28.05 -11.55 -23.93
C LYS A 639 -27.56 -10.24 -24.56
N ALA A 640 -27.79 -9.10 -23.90
CA ALA A 640 -27.38 -7.80 -24.40
C ALA A 640 -25.85 -7.62 -24.44
N ILE A 641 -25.11 -8.32 -23.57
CA ILE A 641 -23.63 -8.31 -23.56
C ILE A 641 -22.99 -9.47 -24.35
N GLY A 642 -23.78 -10.26 -25.09
CA GLY A 642 -23.28 -11.29 -26.02
C GLY A 642 -23.42 -12.74 -25.57
N ILE A 643 -23.89 -13.03 -24.35
CA ILE A 643 -24.15 -14.39 -23.86
C ILE A 643 -25.59 -14.78 -24.23
N THR A 644 -25.76 -15.26 -25.46
CA THR A 644 -27.07 -15.55 -26.05
C THR A 644 -27.41 -17.03 -26.04
N GLU A 645 -26.43 -17.89 -26.29
CA GLU A 645 -26.61 -19.32 -26.53
C GLU A 645 -26.98 -20.08 -25.25
N MET A 646 -26.42 -19.67 -24.10
CA MET A 646 -26.67 -20.26 -22.77
C MET A 646 -28.17 -20.42 -22.43
N PHE A 647 -29.02 -19.52 -22.94
CA PHE A 647 -30.45 -19.49 -22.68
C PHE A 647 -31.31 -19.97 -23.87
N SER A 648 -30.68 -20.61 -24.86
CA SER A 648 -31.29 -21.06 -26.11
C SER A 648 -31.38 -22.59 -26.18
N ASP A 649 -32.03 -23.10 -27.22
CA ASP A 649 -32.05 -24.55 -27.53
C ASP A 649 -30.73 -25.06 -28.12
N PHE A 650 -29.84 -24.16 -28.54
CA PHE A 650 -28.52 -24.48 -29.08
C PHE A 650 -27.42 -24.50 -28.02
N ALA A 651 -27.78 -24.35 -26.73
CA ALA A 651 -26.83 -24.32 -25.63
C ALA A 651 -26.05 -25.64 -25.52
N ASP A 652 -24.73 -25.59 -25.73
CA ASP A 652 -23.86 -26.73 -25.45
C ASP A 652 -23.45 -26.74 -23.98
N LEU A 653 -24.38 -27.18 -23.14
CA LEU A 653 -24.18 -27.40 -21.70
C LEU A 653 -24.07 -28.90 -21.38
N SER A 654 -23.70 -29.71 -22.37
CA SER A 654 -23.64 -31.17 -22.27
C SER A 654 -22.67 -31.65 -21.19
N GLY A 655 -21.64 -30.86 -20.85
CA GLY A 655 -20.73 -31.08 -19.73
C GLY A 655 -21.37 -30.95 -18.34
N ILE A 656 -22.54 -30.30 -18.24
CA ILE A 656 -23.35 -30.23 -17.00
C ILE A 656 -24.25 -31.45 -16.92
N THR A 657 -25.16 -31.61 -17.89
CA THR A 657 -26.01 -32.80 -18.08
C THR A 657 -26.23 -32.99 -19.59
N ALA A 658 -26.54 -34.21 -20.05
CA ALA A 658 -26.71 -34.50 -21.47
C ALA A 658 -27.70 -33.56 -22.20
N ASN A 659 -28.73 -33.06 -21.49
CA ASN A 659 -29.77 -32.17 -22.02
C ASN A 659 -29.92 -30.90 -21.17
N ALA A 660 -28.82 -30.39 -20.60
CA ALA A 660 -28.88 -29.25 -19.70
C ALA A 660 -29.38 -28.00 -20.42
N LYS A 661 -30.40 -27.34 -19.84
CA LYS A 661 -30.94 -26.08 -20.35
C LYS A 661 -31.19 -25.11 -19.21
N ILE A 662 -30.56 -23.93 -19.28
CA ILE A 662 -30.79 -22.84 -18.33
C ILE A 662 -31.94 -21.99 -18.86
N SER A 663 -33.04 -21.96 -18.11
CA SER A 663 -34.24 -21.24 -18.53
C SER A 663 -34.21 -19.78 -18.08
N GLU A 664 -33.64 -19.55 -16.89
CA GLU A 664 -33.57 -18.24 -16.25
C GLU A 664 -32.36 -18.15 -15.32
N GLY A 665 -31.83 -16.94 -15.14
CA GLY A 665 -30.88 -16.62 -14.08
C GLY A 665 -31.40 -15.43 -13.27
N ILE A 666 -31.30 -15.50 -11.94
CA ILE A 666 -31.82 -14.46 -11.05
C ILE A 666 -30.65 -13.94 -10.21
N HIS A 667 -30.44 -12.63 -10.29
CA HIS A 667 -29.51 -11.91 -9.43
C HIS A 667 -30.28 -11.12 -8.38
N LYS A 668 -29.80 -11.15 -7.13
CA LYS A 668 -30.31 -10.31 -6.05
C LYS A 668 -29.17 -9.79 -5.17
N SER A 669 -29.11 -8.48 -5.01
CA SER A 669 -28.11 -7.82 -4.16
C SER A 669 -28.79 -6.88 -3.18
N ILE A 670 -28.24 -6.83 -1.96
CA ILE A 670 -28.71 -5.95 -0.90
C ILE A 670 -27.53 -5.17 -0.34
N ILE A 671 -27.67 -3.85 -0.30
CA ILE A 671 -26.73 -2.94 0.36
C ILE A 671 -27.51 -1.98 1.26
N GLN A 672 -27.00 -1.71 2.45
CA GLN A 672 -27.58 -0.77 3.40
C GLN A 672 -26.47 0.09 3.98
N VAL A 673 -26.55 1.41 3.79
CA VAL A 673 -25.58 2.40 4.26
C VAL A 673 -26.15 3.09 5.51
N THR A 674 -25.38 3.11 6.60
CA THR A 674 -25.74 3.68 7.91
C THR A 674 -24.59 4.50 8.49
N GLU A 675 -24.82 5.13 9.65
CA GLU A 675 -23.86 5.96 10.38
C GLU A 675 -22.61 5.17 10.82
N SER A 676 -22.78 3.87 11.09
CA SER A 676 -21.74 2.96 11.61
C SER A 676 -21.06 2.11 10.53
N GLY A 677 -21.54 2.14 9.29
CA GLY A 677 -20.99 1.31 8.22
C GLY A 677 -22.00 0.99 7.14
N THR A 678 -21.77 -0.15 6.50
CA THR A 678 -22.74 -0.81 5.64
C THR A 678 -23.22 -2.09 6.33
N GLY A 679 -24.53 -2.29 6.47
CA GLY A 679 -25.13 -3.48 7.12
C GLY A 679 -26.37 -3.19 7.96
N THR A 680 -26.97 -4.24 8.53
CA THR A 680 -28.23 -4.12 9.29
C THR A 680 -28.02 -3.40 10.62
N GLY A 681 -28.53 -2.18 10.70
CA GLY A 681 -28.81 -1.51 11.97
C GLY A 681 -29.92 -2.22 12.75
N CYS A 682 -29.85 -2.18 14.07
CA CYS A 682 -30.82 -2.75 14.99
C CYS A 682 -32.26 -2.35 14.63
N SER A 683 -33.14 -3.34 14.53
CA SER A 683 -34.59 -3.14 14.52
C SER A 683 -35.03 -2.68 15.91
N PHE A 684 -35.34 -1.40 16.09
CA PHE A 684 -36.24 -1.01 17.18
C PHE A 684 -37.66 -1.33 16.74
N ALA A 685 -38.15 -2.50 17.18
CA ALA A 685 -39.58 -2.77 17.16
C ALA A 685 -40.24 -1.94 18.28
N SER A 686 -41.03 -0.94 17.92
CA SER A 686 -42.06 -0.40 18.81
C SER A 686 -43.28 -1.32 18.76
N PRO A 687 -43.78 -1.87 19.88
CA PRO A 687 -45.16 -2.31 19.96
C PRO A 687 -46.04 -1.12 20.35
N ALA A 688 -47.04 -0.84 19.53
CA ALA A 688 -48.20 -0.04 19.89
C ALA A 688 -49.18 -0.90 20.71
N GLY A 689 -49.86 -0.31 21.71
CA GLY A 689 -51.07 -0.89 22.32
C GLY A 689 -51.23 -0.58 23.81
N GLY A 690 -52.22 0.24 24.15
CA GLY A 690 -52.46 0.75 25.51
C GLY A 690 -53.28 -0.17 26.45
N ILE A 691 -53.08 0.13 27.75
CA ILE A 691 -54.02 0.19 28.90
C ILE A 691 -54.85 -1.06 29.28
N GLY A 692 -54.67 -1.51 30.53
CA GLY A 692 -55.65 -2.30 31.28
C GLY A 692 -55.13 -2.82 32.63
N SER A 693 -55.71 -2.34 33.72
CA SER A 693 -55.34 -2.49 35.13
C SER A 693 -55.61 -3.86 35.78
N GLY A 694 -54.76 -4.25 36.75
CA GLY A 694 -55.23 -4.81 38.02
C GLY A 694 -54.75 -6.21 38.44
N VAL A 695 -54.12 -6.25 39.62
CA VAL A 695 -53.94 -7.36 40.58
C VAL A 695 -52.66 -8.22 40.48
N SER A 696 -51.81 -8.06 41.51
CA SER A 696 -50.69 -8.93 41.96
C SER A 696 -51.20 -9.80 43.14
N PRO A 697 -50.48 -10.80 43.70
CA PRO A 697 -49.15 -11.35 43.38
C PRO A 697 -49.06 -12.90 43.37
N ALA A 698 -47.95 -13.46 42.89
CA ALA A 698 -47.09 -14.43 43.62
C ALA A 698 -46.09 -15.19 42.70
N ALA A 699 -44.88 -15.40 43.25
CA ALA A 699 -43.79 -16.29 42.83
C ALA A 699 -42.75 -15.75 41.80
N ALA A 700 -41.73 -15.08 42.35
CA ALA A 700 -40.35 -15.10 41.84
C ALA A 700 -39.56 -16.20 42.60
N PRO A 701 -38.44 -16.72 42.05
CA PRO A 701 -37.16 -16.05 42.34
C PRO A 701 -36.06 -16.11 41.26
N ILE A 702 -35.03 -15.29 41.50
CA ILE A 702 -33.63 -15.28 41.00
C ILE A 702 -33.43 -14.79 39.54
N GLY A 703 -32.82 -13.64 39.23
CA GLY A 703 -31.94 -12.75 39.98
C GLY A 703 -30.62 -12.53 39.22
N CYS A 704 -30.67 -11.87 38.06
CA CYS A 704 -29.48 -11.28 37.42
C CYS A 704 -29.05 -10.04 38.21
N GLY A 705 -28.01 -10.17 39.03
CA GLY A 705 -27.27 -9.06 39.61
C GLY A 705 -25.83 -9.15 39.17
N ALA A 706 -25.44 -8.33 38.19
CA ALA A 706 -24.03 -8.08 37.91
C ALA A 706 -23.48 -7.23 39.07
N THR A 707 -22.82 -7.88 40.02
CA THR A 707 -22.02 -7.21 41.04
C THR A 707 -20.73 -6.73 40.39
N VAL A 708 -20.49 -5.42 40.44
CA VAL A 708 -19.18 -4.82 40.21
C VAL A 708 -18.24 -5.33 41.31
N VAL A 709 -17.43 -6.33 40.99
CA VAL A 709 -16.29 -6.72 41.81
C VAL A 709 -15.09 -5.97 41.25
N GLY A 710 -14.50 -5.13 42.10
CA GLY A 710 -13.40 -4.24 41.77
C GLY A 710 -12.27 -4.93 41.03
N ALA A 711 -11.81 -4.28 39.95
CA ALA A 711 -10.57 -4.61 39.29
C ALA A 711 -9.44 -4.56 40.33
N ARG A 712 -8.96 -5.74 40.74
CA ARG A 712 -7.66 -5.86 41.38
C ARG A 712 -6.63 -5.36 40.38
N THR A 713 -5.94 -4.30 40.77
CA THR A 713 -4.74 -3.79 40.12
C THR A 713 -3.74 -4.93 39.96
N ILE A 714 -3.50 -5.39 38.74
CA ILE A 714 -2.31 -6.17 38.44
C ILE A 714 -1.16 -5.15 38.35
N LYS A 715 -0.46 -4.95 39.48
CA LYS A 715 0.87 -4.33 39.46
C LYS A 715 1.82 -5.33 38.81
N VAL A 716 2.19 -5.07 37.56
CA VAL A 716 3.48 -5.55 37.05
C VAL A 716 4.51 -4.52 37.47
N LEU A 717 5.24 -4.81 38.54
CA LEU A 717 6.44 -4.05 38.88
C LEU A 717 7.46 -4.27 37.74
N PRO A 718 7.98 -3.21 37.09
CA PRO A 718 9.19 -3.37 36.32
C PRO A 718 10.29 -3.81 37.29
N ILE A 719 10.97 -4.91 36.97
CA ILE A 719 12.24 -5.26 37.60
C ILE A 719 13.21 -4.14 37.19
N VAL A 720 13.34 -3.14 38.07
CA VAL A 720 14.47 -2.23 38.03
C VAL A 720 15.70 -3.10 38.29
N ARG A 721 16.51 -3.34 37.26
CA ARG A 721 17.92 -3.68 37.50
C ARG A 721 18.54 -2.43 38.13
N THR A 722 18.62 -2.43 39.45
CA THR A 722 19.40 -1.47 40.22
C THR A 722 20.85 -1.55 39.75
N GLY A 723 21.33 -0.52 39.04
CA GLY A 723 22.73 -0.45 38.61
C GLY A 723 23.08 0.47 37.44
N ASN A 724 22.13 1.05 36.70
CA ASN A 724 22.47 2.00 35.61
C ASN A 724 22.48 3.46 36.10
N PRO A 725 23.53 4.27 35.77
CA PRO A 725 23.68 5.67 36.20
C PRO A 725 22.79 6.67 35.43
N ILE A 726 22.16 6.25 34.33
CA ILE A 726 21.14 7.04 33.62
C ILE A 726 19.76 6.42 33.88
N GLN A 727 18.85 7.21 34.43
CA GLN A 727 17.43 6.86 34.54
C GLN A 727 16.66 7.60 33.43
N PHE A 728 16.26 6.86 32.39
CA PHE A 728 15.29 7.37 31.41
C PHE A 728 13.88 7.18 31.96
N LYS A 729 13.12 8.27 32.04
CA LYS A 729 11.65 8.24 32.19
C LYS A 729 11.07 9.09 31.07
N ALA A 730 10.78 8.46 29.93
CA ALA A 730 9.99 9.09 28.88
C ALA A 730 8.54 8.61 29.07
N ASP A 731 7.66 9.51 29.48
CA ASP A 731 6.23 9.27 29.51
C ASP A 731 5.47 10.57 29.22
N HIS A 732 4.46 10.47 28.36
CA HIS A 732 3.38 11.44 28.08
C HIS A 732 3.58 12.49 26.97
N PRO A 733 3.07 12.23 25.74
CA PRO A 733 2.37 13.26 25.00
C PRO A 733 1.05 13.58 25.71
N PHE A 734 0.87 14.85 26.09
CA PHE A 734 -0.41 15.33 26.58
C PHE A 734 -1.24 15.81 25.39
N LEU A 735 -2.52 15.47 25.33
CA LEU A 735 -3.39 15.74 24.17
C LEU A 735 -4.70 16.42 24.60
N LYS A 736 -5.16 17.39 23.81
CA LYS A 736 -6.45 18.08 23.99
C LYS A 736 -7.33 17.96 22.74
N GLY A 737 -8.41 17.18 22.84
CA GLY A 737 -9.49 17.17 21.86
C GLY A 737 -9.25 16.40 20.55
N PHE A 738 -8.17 15.62 20.42
CA PHE A 738 -7.87 14.80 19.25
C PHE A 738 -7.38 13.40 19.63
N THR A 739 -7.63 12.42 18.76
CA THR A 739 -7.13 11.04 18.88
C THR A 739 -5.76 10.96 18.22
N ALA A 740 -4.68 10.82 19.01
CA ALA A 740 -3.37 10.53 18.45
C ALA A 740 -3.41 9.19 17.70
N ASN A 741 -2.65 9.09 16.61
CA ASN A 741 -2.64 7.90 15.77
C ASN A 741 -2.33 6.65 16.65
N PRO A 742 -3.20 5.62 16.71
CA PRO A 742 -2.99 4.44 17.54
C PRO A 742 -1.68 3.68 17.21
N SER A 743 -1.24 3.74 15.94
CA SER A 743 0.05 3.21 15.51
C SER A 743 1.22 4.04 16.07
N PHE A 744 1.09 5.36 16.12
CA PHE A 744 2.09 6.20 16.79
C PHE A 744 2.16 5.92 18.29
N LEU A 745 1.01 5.81 18.97
CA LEU A 745 0.96 5.53 20.41
C LEU A 745 1.55 4.15 20.75
N SER A 746 1.24 3.13 19.94
CA SER A 746 1.79 1.78 20.13
C SER A 746 3.28 1.72 19.84
N VAL A 747 3.78 2.45 18.83
CA VAL A 747 5.21 2.58 18.52
C VAL A 747 5.94 3.38 19.61
N ALA A 748 5.37 4.49 20.08
CA ALA A 748 5.91 5.33 21.13
C ALA A 748 6.02 4.57 22.46
N LEU A 749 4.97 3.85 22.84
CA LEU A 749 4.94 3.01 24.04
C LEU A 749 5.90 1.82 23.93
N LYS A 750 5.94 1.14 22.78
CA LYS A 750 6.78 -0.05 22.58
C LYS A 750 8.28 0.27 22.49
N ASN A 751 8.66 1.33 21.77
CA ASN A 751 10.05 1.62 21.45
C ASN A 751 10.70 2.62 22.40
N TYR A 752 9.90 3.51 23.00
CA TYR A 752 10.40 4.59 23.86
C TYR A 752 9.81 4.55 25.27
N GLY A 753 8.93 3.58 25.57
CA GLY A 753 8.30 3.43 26.87
C GLY A 753 7.23 4.48 27.19
N ALA A 754 6.79 5.28 26.21
CA ALA A 754 5.96 6.46 26.43
C ALA A 754 4.46 6.19 26.28
N ASP A 755 3.68 6.33 27.35
CA ASP A 755 2.20 6.27 27.35
C ASP A 755 1.55 7.65 27.12
N ALA A 756 0.33 7.73 26.58
CA ALA A 756 -0.36 8.99 26.27
C ALA A 756 -1.47 9.35 27.26
N LYS A 757 -1.51 10.62 27.67
CA LYS A 757 -2.51 11.12 28.65
C LYS A 757 -3.30 12.29 28.08
N THR A 758 -4.62 12.18 28.07
CA THR A 758 -5.49 13.28 27.63
C THR A 758 -5.68 14.28 28.77
N LEU A 759 -5.35 15.55 28.56
CA LEU A 759 -5.51 16.64 29.53
C LEU A 759 -6.15 17.86 28.89
N ASP A 760 -7.00 18.57 29.64
CA ASP A 760 -7.49 19.88 29.21
C ASP A 760 -6.49 20.98 29.54
N PHE A 761 -5.73 21.40 28.54
CA PHE A 761 -4.69 22.43 28.66
C PHE A 761 -5.20 23.84 29.01
N THR A 762 -6.52 24.06 29.04
CA THR A 762 -7.07 25.34 29.54
C THR A 762 -7.08 25.43 31.07
N THR A 763 -6.89 24.29 31.75
CA THR A 763 -7.03 24.16 33.20
C THR A 763 -5.70 24.27 33.94
N LEU A 764 -5.73 24.80 35.17
CA LEU A 764 -4.58 24.78 36.08
C LEU A 764 -4.20 23.36 36.53
N THR A 765 -5.13 22.41 36.43
CA THR A 765 -4.89 21.00 36.71
C THR A 765 -3.88 20.42 35.73
N ALA A 766 -4.02 20.71 34.43
CA ALA A 766 -3.06 20.24 33.42
C ALA A 766 -1.64 20.79 33.65
N VAL A 767 -1.52 22.08 33.99
CA VAL A 767 -0.23 22.71 34.34
C VAL A 767 0.44 22.00 35.52
N ARG A 768 -0.33 21.71 36.58
CA ARG A 768 0.18 21.02 37.78
C ARG A 768 0.65 19.61 37.46
N GLU A 769 -0.13 18.86 36.68
CA GLU A 769 0.22 17.49 36.32
C GLU A 769 1.50 17.40 35.49
N ILE A 770 1.66 18.31 34.51
CA ILE A 770 2.87 18.40 33.68
C ILE A 770 4.11 18.71 34.53
N ASN A 771 4.03 19.73 35.38
CA ASN A 771 5.17 20.12 36.21
C ASN A 771 5.50 19.10 37.30
N THR A 772 4.50 18.41 37.88
CA THR A 772 4.74 17.31 38.82
C THR A 772 5.47 16.16 38.14
N PHE A 773 5.06 15.77 36.93
CA PHE A 773 5.75 14.75 36.14
C PHE A 773 7.23 15.09 35.93
N VAL A 774 7.51 16.31 35.44
CA VAL A 774 8.89 16.76 35.19
C VAL A 774 9.72 16.81 36.46
N LYS A 775 9.14 17.29 37.57
CA LYS A 775 9.79 17.33 38.88
C LYS A 775 10.16 15.93 39.36
N GLU A 776 9.29 14.94 39.17
CA GLU A 776 9.57 13.56 39.56
C GLU A 776 10.64 12.90 38.67
N ALA A 777 10.54 13.10 37.34
CA ALA A 777 11.47 12.54 36.37
C ALA A 777 12.90 13.09 36.53
N THR A 778 13.03 14.37 36.92
CA THR A 778 14.33 15.05 37.12
C THR A 778 14.82 15.06 38.57
N LYS A 779 14.22 14.26 39.46
CA LYS A 779 14.53 14.22 40.90
C LYS A 779 14.49 15.58 41.59
N GLY A 780 13.59 16.45 41.15
CA GLY A 780 13.38 17.78 41.70
C GLY A 780 14.33 18.85 41.17
N LYS A 781 15.22 18.53 40.22
CA LYS A 781 16.15 19.50 39.63
C LYS A 781 15.46 20.47 38.69
N ILE A 782 14.44 20.05 37.94
CA ILE A 782 13.60 20.93 37.13
C ILE A 782 12.18 20.88 37.70
N THR A 783 11.70 22.00 38.24
CA THR A 783 10.42 22.07 38.96
C THR A 783 9.27 22.65 38.14
N GLU A 784 9.59 23.37 37.06
CA GLU A 784 8.61 24.06 36.23
C GLU A 784 9.09 24.11 34.78
N VAL A 785 8.22 23.67 33.86
CA VAL A 785 8.42 23.74 32.40
C VAL A 785 7.17 24.24 31.66
N ALA A 786 6.00 24.17 32.29
CA ALA A 786 4.73 24.60 31.72
C ALA A 786 4.03 25.63 32.62
N THR A 787 3.53 26.69 32.02
CA THR A 787 2.62 27.68 32.62
C THR A 787 1.29 27.72 31.86
N LYS A 788 0.24 28.31 32.46
CA LYS A 788 -1.07 28.44 31.81
C LYS A 788 -0.98 29.12 30.44
N ASP A 789 -0.15 30.15 30.31
CA ASP A 789 0.02 30.87 29.04
C ASP A 789 0.80 30.08 27.99
N THR A 790 1.74 29.23 28.42
CA THR A 790 2.54 28.43 27.48
C THR A 790 1.73 27.29 26.84
N ILE A 791 0.78 26.68 27.57
CA ILE A 791 0.08 25.47 27.13
C ILE A 791 -1.37 25.67 26.69
N LYS A 792 -2.03 26.80 27.03
CA LYS A 792 -3.48 27.00 26.77
C LYS A 792 -3.91 26.79 25.31
N ASP A 793 -3.04 27.15 24.37
CA ASP A 793 -3.28 27.07 22.92
C ASP A 793 -2.65 25.83 22.27
N ALA A 794 -2.02 24.95 23.08
CA ALA A 794 -1.45 23.70 22.59
C ALA A 794 -2.56 22.68 22.26
N LEU A 795 -2.36 21.91 21.19
CA LEU A 795 -3.17 20.71 20.91
C LEU A 795 -2.48 19.44 21.40
N ALA A 796 -1.15 19.42 21.30
CA ALA A 796 -0.30 18.38 21.83
C ALA A 796 0.96 18.98 22.45
N LEU A 797 1.44 18.34 23.52
CA LEU A 797 2.68 18.70 24.20
C LEU A 797 3.51 17.43 24.37
N LEU A 798 4.66 17.36 23.69
CA LEU A 798 5.62 16.28 23.87
C LEU A 798 6.68 16.73 24.87
N ILE A 799 6.91 15.94 25.92
CA ILE A 799 7.90 16.24 26.94
C ILE A 799 8.81 15.04 27.14
N ASN A 800 10.11 15.28 27.06
CA ASN A 800 11.13 14.32 27.45
C ASN A 800 11.93 14.90 28.61
N ALA A 801 12.12 14.11 29.68
CA ALA A 801 12.86 14.50 30.87
C ALA A 801 13.91 13.43 31.19
N ILE A 802 15.17 13.85 31.29
CA ILE A 802 16.32 12.97 31.51
C ILE A 802 17.03 13.40 32.79
N TYR A 803 17.40 12.43 33.62
CA TYR A 803 18.23 12.61 34.80
C TYR A 803 19.46 11.71 34.73
N PHE A 804 20.62 12.32 34.87
CA PHE A 804 21.91 11.65 34.99
C PHE A 804 22.57 12.02 36.32
N LYS A 805 23.06 11.00 37.01
CA LYS A 805 23.97 11.17 38.13
C LYS A 805 25.10 10.16 37.99
N GLY A 806 26.30 10.65 37.73
CA GLY A 806 27.51 9.85 37.63
C GLY A 806 28.52 10.28 38.67
N ASP A 807 28.97 9.32 39.48
CA ASP A 807 30.07 9.53 40.41
C ASP A 807 31.40 9.39 39.64
N TRP A 808 32.40 10.21 39.97
CA TRP A 808 33.74 10.08 39.40
C TRP A 808 34.34 8.71 39.77
N GLN A 809 35.09 8.09 38.85
CA GLN A 809 35.88 6.90 39.17
C GLN A 809 36.91 7.23 40.25
N ASP A 810 37.65 8.32 40.04
CA ASP A 810 38.60 8.90 40.97
C ASP A 810 38.08 10.27 41.42
N LYS A 811 37.40 10.29 42.56
CA LYS A 811 36.83 11.51 43.17
C LYS A 811 37.92 12.50 43.56
N PHE A 812 37.58 13.78 43.52
CA PHE A 812 38.48 14.82 44.04
C PHE A 812 38.52 14.74 45.57
N ASP A 813 39.66 15.07 46.16
CA ASP A 813 39.90 14.93 47.60
C ASP A 813 38.93 15.76 48.48
N GLY A 814 38.27 16.77 47.91
CA GLY A 814 37.32 17.66 48.58
C GLY A 814 37.93 18.63 49.60
N PHE A 815 39.23 18.50 49.91
CA PHE A 815 39.95 19.33 50.88
C PHE A 815 40.72 20.47 50.19
N SER A 816 41.03 20.33 48.91
CA SER A 816 41.83 21.27 48.12
C SER A 816 40.96 22.20 47.24
N VAL A 817 39.91 22.80 47.80
CA VAL A 817 39.03 23.75 47.07
C VAL A 817 39.47 25.18 47.34
N GLY A 818 39.95 25.90 46.32
CA GLY A 818 40.46 27.27 46.44
C GLY A 818 39.84 28.23 45.43
N ASP A 819 39.75 29.51 45.79
CA ASP A 819 39.29 30.58 44.90
C ASP A 819 40.39 30.95 43.90
N HIS A 820 40.05 30.91 42.60
CA HIS A 820 40.97 31.26 41.51
C HIS A 820 40.26 32.06 40.42
N ASP A 821 41.05 32.88 39.74
CA ASP A 821 40.59 33.72 38.63
C ASP A 821 40.23 32.86 37.41
N PHE A 822 38.98 32.98 36.96
CA PHE A 822 38.44 32.34 35.77
C PHE A 822 38.03 33.40 34.75
N THR A 823 38.64 33.38 33.57
CA THR A 823 38.31 34.32 32.49
C THR A 823 37.13 33.79 31.69
N THR A 824 36.03 34.54 31.65
CA THR A 824 34.84 34.19 30.85
C THR A 824 35.11 34.38 29.36
N TYR A 825 34.24 33.79 28.52
CA TYR A 825 34.26 33.99 27.06
C TYR A 825 34.25 35.48 26.63
N SER A 826 33.66 36.37 27.43
CA SER A 826 33.66 37.81 27.17
C SER A 826 34.94 38.53 27.61
N GLY A 827 35.96 37.80 28.10
CA GLY A 827 37.21 38.34 28.62
C GLY A 827 37.14 38.85 30.07
N ALA A 828 36.02 38.67 30.78
CA ALA A 828 35.87 39.15 32.15
C ALA A 828 36.42 38.11 33.14
N VAL A 829 37.24 38.54 34.10
CA VAL A 829 37.79 37.65 35.13
C VAL A 829 36.83 37.55 36.31
N LYS A 830 36.50 36.33 36.75
CA LYS A 830 35.67 36.02 37.91
C LYS A 830 36.38 35.07 38.85
N SER A 831 36.36 35.35 40.14
CA SER A 831 36.87 34.42 41.15
C SER A 831 35.89 33.25 41.32
N MET A 832 36.37 32.03 41.08
CA MET A 832 35.61 30.77 41.11
C MET A 832 36.32 29.75 41.98
N LYS A 833 35.57 28.85 42.61
CA LYS A 833 36.15 27.74 43.38
C LYS A 833 36.59 26.62 42.45
N PHE A 834 37.89 26.33 42.43
CA PHE A 834 38.43 25.23 41.64
C PHE A 834 38.60 23.98 42.49
N MET A 835 38.28 22.84 41.87
CA MET A 835 38.57 21.51 42.43
C MET A 835 40.02 21.20 42.08
N ARG A 836 40.90 21.12 43.09
CA ARG A 836 42.33 20.82 42.90
C ARG A 836 42.66 19.45 43.46
N GLU A 837 43.65 18.81 42.87
CA GLU A 837 44.25 17.57 43.36
C GLU A 837 45.74 17.63 43.05
N PHE A 838 46.61 17.26 43.99
CA PHE A 838 48.06 17.45 43.87
C PHE A 838 48.82 16.19 43.41
N SER A 839 48.18 15.01 43.37
CA SER A 839 48.85 13.76 42.99
C SER A 839 47.91 12.68 42.44
N SER A 840 47.44 12.81 41.20
CA SER A 840 46.71 11.73 40.49
C SER A 840 47.13 11.58 39.02
N ASP A 841 47.21 10.33 38.55
CA ASP A 841 47.52 9.98 37.16
C ASP A 841 46.27 10.12 36.29
N ARG A 842 45.97 11.34 35.82
CA ARG A 842 44.84 11.59 34.90
C ARG A 842 45.32 11.67 33.45
N HIS A 843 44.55 11.07 32.54
CA HIS A 843 44.84 11.17 31.12
C HIS A 843 44.52 12.58 30.63
N TYR A 844 45.45 13.22 29.93
CA TYR A 844 45.23 14.51 29.29
C TYR A 844 45.71 14.44 27.82
N SER A 845 45.17 15.33 27.00
CA SER A 845 45.61 15.57 25.62
C SER A 845 45.62 17.07 25.36
N SER A 846 46.55 17.57 24.56
CA SER A 846 46.62 19.00 24.23
C SER A 846 47.12 19.21 22.80
N ASP A 847 46.70 20.32 22.20
CA ASP A 847 47.27 20.90 20.99
C ASP A 847 47.54 22.40 21.19
N ASP A 848 47.86 23.12 20.11
CA ASP A 848 48.21 24.55 20.15
C ASP A 848 47.02 25.46 20.54
N ILE A 849 45.80 24.94 20.56
CA ILE A 849 44.56 25.69 20.77
C ILE A 849 43.81 25.21 22.03
N PHE A 850 43.91 23.92 22.39
CA PHE A 850 43.15 23.30 23.46
C PHE A 850 44.01 22.44 24.39
N GLN A 851 43.70 22.50 25.68
CA GLN A 851 44.09 21.51 26.67
C GLN A 851 42.84 20.72 27.07
N VAL A 852 42.96 19.40 27.21
CA VAL A 852 41.83 18.51 27.47
C VAL A 852 42.20 17.52 28.57
N LEU A 853 41.54 17.64 29.71
CA LEU A 853 41.62 16.68 30.81
C LEU A 853 40.50 15.64 30.68
N HIS A 854 40.86 14.35 30.72
CA HIS A 854 39.90 13.24 30.65
C HIS A 854 39.55 12.72 32.05
N LEU A 855 38.29 12.88 32.45
CA LEU A 855 37.73 12.41 33.72
C LEU A 855 36.82 11.19 33.47
N LYS A 856 37.15 10.06 34.09
CA LYS A 856 36.38 8.81 33.98
C LYS A 856 35.32 8.76 35.08
N TYR A 857 34.12 8.29 34.74
CA TYR A 857 33.09 7.96 35.72
C TYR A 857 33.27 6.53 36.23
N ALA A 858 32.72 6.21 37.40
CA ALA A 858 32.78 4.85 37.97
C ALA A 858 32.14 3.77 37.07
N ASP A 859 31.29 4.16 36.12
CA ASP A 859 30.81 3.32 35.01
C ASP A 859 31.65 3.63 33.76
N GLU A 860 32.45 2.66 33.31
CA GLU A 860 33.47 2.82 32.25
C GLU A 860 32.90 3.22 30.87
N ARG A 861 31.58 3.13 30.67
CA ARG A 861 30.89 3.52 29.43
C ARG A 861 30.81 5.03 29.25
N PHE A 862 31.09 5.82 30.28
CA PHE A 862 31.00 7.29 30.24
C PHE A 862 32.35 7.94 30.53
N ARG A 863 32.73 8.93 29.72
CA ARG A 863 33.95 9.74 29.90
C ARG A 863 33.59 11.21 29.68
N LEU A 864 34.12 12.09 30.51
CA LEU A 864 34.00 13.54 30.34
C LEU A 864 35.37 14.12 29.99
N SER A 865 35.43 14.98 28.98
CA SER A 865 36.67 15.63 28.51
C SER A 865 36.50 17.15 28.59
N THR A 866 36.91 17.79 29.70
CA THR A 866 36.71 19.24 29.93
C THR A 866 37.67 19.82 30.99
N ASP A 867 38.02 21.10 30.88
CA ASP A 867 38.67 21.92 31.93
C ASP A 867 37.63 22.44 32.95
N LEU A 868 37.82 22.24 34.26
CA LEU A 868 36.71 22.40 35.23
C LEU A 868 37.03 23.22 36.50
N PRO A 869 36.37 24.38 36.71
CA PRO A 869 36.01 24.88 38.03
C PRO A 869 34.75 24.16 38.57
N LYS A 870 34.42 24.32 39.85
CA LYS A 870 33.12 23.90 40.41
C LYS A 870 32.03 24.83 39.91
N PHE A 871 30.95 24.31 39.31
CA PHE A 871 29.87 25.15 38.80
C PHE A 871 28.52 24.45 38.69
N THR A 872 27.49 25.28 38.66
CA THR A 872 26.14 24.92 38.23
C THR A 872 25.76 25.83 37.07
N VAL A 873 25.34 25.26 35.95
CA VAL A 873 24.82 25.99 34.79
C VAL A 873 23.39 25.56 34.56
N GLU A 874 22.48 26.52 34.64
CA GLU A 874 21.09 26.37 34.22
C GLU A 874 20.88 27.20 32.95
N LYS A 875 20.35 26.59 31.90
CA LYS A 875 20.06 27.29 30.64
C LYS A 875 18.74 26.83 30.07
N GLU A 876 17.95 27.81 29.63
CA GLU A 876 16.72 27.62 28.88
C GLU A 876 16.92 28.18 27.47
N ILE A 877 16.55 27.40 26.46
CA ILE A 877 16.79 27.70 25.05
C ILE A 877 15.50 27.46 24.27
N SER A 878 15.05 28.46 23.50
CA SER A 878 14.04 28.23 22.46
C SER A 878 14.69 27.51 21.28
N LEU A 879 14.15 26.33 20.96
CA LEU A 879 14.65 25.45 19.91
C LEU A 879 14.25 25.91 18.51
N LYS A 880 13.17 26.70 18.38
CA LYS A 880 12.64 27.09 17.08
C LYS A 880 13.67 27.79 16.20
N ARG A 881 14.27 28.88 16.71
CA ARG A 881 15.28 29.66 15.96
C ARG A 881 16.52 28.82 15.63
N SER A 882 16.93 27.95 16.54
CA SER A 882 18.09 27.07 16.34
C SER A 882 17.82 26.02 15.25
N LEU A 883 16.60 25.45 15.21
CA LEU A 883 16.19 24.47 14.21
C LEU A 883 15.96 25.11 12.84
N GLU A 884 15.44 26.34 12.78
CA GLU A 884 15.33 27.12 11.55
C GLU A 884 16.71 27.41 10.93
N ILE A 885 17.71 27.77 11.75
CA ILE A 885 19.10 27.99 11.30
C ILE A 885 19.73 26.69 10.74
N LEU A 886 19.35 25.53 11.28
CA LEU A 886 19.81 24.21 10.82
C LEU A 886 19.04 23.70 9.58
N GLY A 887 18.22 24.53 8.95
CA GLY A 887 17.45 24.18 7.75
C GLY A 887 16.16 23.41 8.02
N ILE A 888 15.82 23.16 9.29
CA ILE A 888 14.59 22.48 9.69
C ILE A 888 13.49 23.53 9.85
N THR A 889 12.96 24.00 8.73
CA THR A 889 11.96 25.08 8.68
C THR A 889 10.54 24.57 8.43
N GLU A 890 10.40 23.46 7.70
CA GLU A 890 9.10 22.93 7.24
C GLU A 890 8.18 22.52 8.40
N ILE A 891 8.72 21.96 9.48
CA ILE A 891 7.94 21.52 10.66
C ILE A 891 7.25 22.67 11.42
N PHE A 892 7.72 23.90 11.22
CA PHE A 892 7.16 25.13 11.80
C PHE A 892 6.22 25.87 10.84
N SER A 893 6.11 25.38 9.61
CA SER A 893 5.33 25.98 8.52
C SER A 893 3.94 25.35 8.41
N ASP A 894 3.08 25.97 7.60
CA ASP A 894 1.74 25.43 7.28
C ASP A 894 1.77 24.31 6.23
N SER A 895 2.96 23.90 5.76
CA SER A 895 3.14 22.71 4.91
C SER A 895 3.66 21.50 5.68
N ALA A 896 3.78 21.59 7.01
CA ALA A 896 4.31 20.51 7.85
C ALA A 896 3.47 19.22 7.73
N ASN A 897 4.05 18.15 7.19
CA ASN A 897 3.41 16.83 7.19
C ASN A 897 3.71 16.05 8.48
N LEU A 898 2.97 16.38 9.55
CA LEU A 898 3.04 15.68 10.85
C LEU A 898 1.90 14.67 11.05
N SER A 899 1.26 14.21 9.96
CA SER A 899 0.11 13.29 9.98
C SER A 899 0.37 11.96 10.70
N GLY A 900 1.63 11.54 10.79
CA GLY A 900 2.04 10.39 11.61
C GLY A 900 1.86 10.61 13.11
N LEU A 901 1.86 11.87 13.59
CA LEU A 901 1.65 12.26 14.99
C LEU A 901 0.17 12.64 15.23
N ALA A 902 -0.33 13.61 14.47
CA ALA A 902 -1.74 14.01 14.40
C ALA A 902 -1.98 14.81 13.10
N GLU A 903 -3.21 14.81 12.58
CA GLU A 903 -3.53 15.58 11.37
C GLU A 903 -3.60 17.10 11.64
N ASN A 904 -3.22 17.90 10.64
CA ASN A 904 -3.38 19.37 10.63
C ASN A 904 -2.68 20.15 11.75
N ILE A 905 -1.58 19.61 12.29
CA ILE A 905 -0.75 20.29 13.28
C ILE A 905 0.58 20.72 12.69
N LYS A 906 1.14 21.82 13.22
CA LYS A 906 2.53 22.21 13.08
C LYS A 906 3.17 22.38 14.45
N ILE A 907 4.49 22.36 14.49
CA ILE A 907 5.20 22.76 15.71
C ILE A 907 5.17 24.28 15.77
N SER A 908 4.64 24.85 16.86
CA SER A 908 4.71 26.31 17.06
C SER A 908 6.03 26.75 17.66
N ASP A 909 6.53 25.94 18.60
CA ASP A 909 7.64 26.28 19.48
C ASP A 909 8.21 25.01 20.15
N GLY A 910 9.44 25.10 20.65
CA GLY A 910 10.07 24.06 21.45
C GLY A 910 11.02 24.69 22.46
N VAL A 911 11.03 24.20 23.68
CA VAL A 911 11.87 24.72 24.77
C VAL A 911 12.74 23.59 25.30
N HIS A 912 14.04 23.86 25.40
CA HIS A 912 14.98 22.96 26.05
C HIS A 912 15.54 23.63 27.29
N LYS A 913 15.38 22.97 28.43
CA LYS A 913 15.92 23.43 29.71
C LYS A 913 16.88 22.38 30.24
N ALA A 914 18.12 22.77 30.49
CA ALA A 914 19.16 21.90 31.02
C ALA A 914 19.83 22.52 32.24
N ILE A 915 20.11 21.67 33.22
CA ILE A 915 20.87 21.99 34.41
C ILE A 915 22.01 20.98 34.50
N ILE A 916 23.24 21.45 34.59
CA ILE A 916 24.41 20.63 34.85
C ILE A 916 25.10 21.20 36.09
N GLU A 917 25.32 20.34 37.07
CA GLU A 917 26.04 20.61 38.31
C GLU A 917 27.23 19.66 38.37
N VAL A 918 28.43 20.25 38.47
CA VAL A 918 29.70 19.51 38.55
C VAL A 918 30.36 19.83 39.88
N ASN A 919 30.63 18.79 40.68
CA ASN A 919 31.24 18.92 42.00
C ASN A 919 32.27 17.80 42.27
N GLU A 920 32.80 17.79 43.48
CA GLU A 920 33.92 16.94 43.91
C GLU A 920 33.60 15.43 43.86
N ASP A 921 32.31 15.09 43.99
CA ASP A 921 31.81 13.72 44.01
C ASP A 921 31.46 13.17 42.61
N GLY A 922 31.04 14.04 41.69
CA GLY A 922 30.54 13.64 40.39
C GLY A 922 29.89 14.75 39.58
N THR A 923 29.18 14.34 38.52
CA THR A 923 28.32 15.22 37.73
C THR A 923 26.86 14.83 37.91
N THR A 924 26.03 15.81 38.22
CA THR A 924 24.57 15.68 38.17
C THR A 924 24.05 16.55 37.02
N ALA A 925 23.36 15.93 36.07
CA ALA A 925 22.74 16.64 34.96
C ALA A 925 21.26 16.29 34.86
N ALA A 926 20.42 17.28 34.59
CA ALA A 926 19.01 17.11 34.29
C ALA A 926 18.67 17.95 33.07
N ALA A 927 17.94 17.38 32.12
CA ALA A 927 17.48 18.11 30.95
C ALA A 927 16.04 17.76 30.63
N VAL A 928 15.27 18.76 30.20
CA VAL A 928 13.89 18.62 29.75
C VAL A 928 13.74 19.30 28.41
N THR A 929 13.18 18.58 27.44
CA THR A 929 12.78 19.13 26.16
C THR A 929 11.27 19.08 26.05
N SER A 930 10.64 20.22 25.79
CA SER A 930 9.22 20.31 25.47
C SER A 930 9.05 20.80 24.03
N VAL A 931 8.11 20.19 23.30
CA VAL A 931 7.73 20.59 21.95
C VAL A 931 6.23 20.83 21.92
N LYS A 932 5.84 22.03 21.50
CA LYS A 932 4.45 22.47 21.43
C LYS A 932 3.94 22.37 20.01
N ALA A 933 2.86 21.60 19.82
CA ALA A 933 2.13 21.54 18.57
C ALA A 933 0.85 22.39 18.63
N VAL A 934 0.60 23.15 17.57
CA VAL A 934 -0.58 24.01 17.38
C VAL A 934 -1.25 23.63 16.06
N PRO A 935 -2.52 23.96 15.85
CA PRO A 935 -3.12 23.76 14.54
C PRO A 935 -2.40 24.62 13.49
N MET A 936 -2.22 24.08 12.28
CA MET A 936 -1.76 24.88 11.15
C MET A 936 -2.77 26.00 10.88
N SER A 937 -2.27 27.19 10.54
CA SER A 937 -3.12 28.27 10.08
C SER A 937 -3.67 27.82 8.73
N MET A 938 -4.86 27.22 8.76
CA MET A 938 -5.60 26.84 7.57
C MET A 938 -5.65 28.06 6.63
N ARG A 939 -4.91 28.01 5.51
CA ARG A 939 -5.62 28.22 4.26
C ARG A 939 -6.59 27.05 4.20
N MET A 940 -7.79 27.26 4.76
CA MET A 940 -8.93 26.49 4.28
C MET A 940 -8.97 26.84 2.80
N ASP A 941 -8.43 25.96 1.96
CA ASP A 941 -9.14 25.73 0.72
C ASP A 941 -10.59 25.56 1.15
N THR A 942 -11.45 26.43 0.64
CA THR A 942 -12.88 26.39 0.92
C THR A 942 -13.31 24.93 0.85
N PRO A 943 -13.86 24.35 1.94
CA PRO A 943 -14.17 22.93 1.99
C PRO A 943 -14.95 22.57 0.74
N VAL A 944 -14.55 21.48 0.10
CA VAL A 944 -15.26 21.04 -1.09
C VAL A 944 -16.62 20.55 -0.62
N ASP A 945 -17.69 21.21 -1.07
CA ASP A 945 -19.04 20.75 -0.80
C ASP A 945 -19.35 19.53 -1.66
N PHE A 946 -19.47 18.37 -1.02
CA PHE A 946 -19.93 17.14 -1.65
C PHE A 946 -21.33 16.80 -1.13
N LYS A 947 -22.35 17.22 -1.87
CA LYS A 947 -23.76 17.06 -1.49
C LYS A 947 -24.46 16.09 -2.42
N ALA A 948 -24.52 14.82 -2.04
CA ALA A 948 -25.20 13.78 -2.81
C ALA A 948 -26.74 13.85 -2.63
N ASN A 949 -27.31 15.01 -2.96
CA ASN A 949 -28.74 15.31 -2.83
C ASN A 949 -29.52 15.10 -4.13
N HIS A 950 -28.96 14.37 -5.08
CA HIS A 950 -29.58 14.00 -6.35
C HIS A 950 -28.96 12.68 -6.85
N PRO A 951 -29.46 12.06 -7.92
CA PRO A 951 -29.07 10.71 -8.32
C PRO A 951 -27.58 10.59 -8.58
N PHE A 952 -26.98 9.50 -8.09
CA PHE A 952 -25.55 9.24 -8.20
C PHE A 952 -25.25 7.76 -8.47
N LEU A 953 -24.07 7.50 -9.02
CA LEU A 953 -23.49 6.17 -9.12
C LEU A 953 -22.68 5.90 -7.85
N PHE A 954 -22.70 4.68 -7.34
CA PHE A 954 -21.81 4.27 -6.27
C PHE A 954 -21.21 2.90 -6.58
N THR A 955 -20.02 2.66 -6.05
CA THR A 955 -19.35 1.37 -6.13
C THR A 955 -18.69 1.04 -4.81
N LEU A 956 -18.79 -0.23 -4.42
CA LEU A 956 -18.02 -0.76 -3.31
C LEU A 956 -16.92 -1.62 -3.91
N THR A 957 -15.67 -1.28 -3.63
CA THR A 957 -14.51 -1.95 -4.20
C THR A 957 -13.76 -2.79 -3.17
N PHE A 958 -13.19 -3.91 -3.61
CA PHE A 958 -12.22 -4.73 -2.88
C PHE A 958 -10.90 -4.70 -3.64
N LEU A 959 -9.83 -4.18 -3.03
CA LEU A 959 -8.53 -3.97 -3.69
C LEU A 959 -8.66 -3.21 -5.03
N GLY A 960 -9.53 -2.19 -5.07
CA GLY A 960 -9.81 -1.41 -6.29
C GLY A 960 -10.84 -2.03 -7.26
N HIS A 961 -11.28 -3.28 -7.04
CA HIS A 961 -12.23 -3.96 -7.94
C HIS A 961 -13.68 -3.84 -7.48
N PRO A 962 -14.64 -3.47 -8.35
CA PRO A 962 -16.04 -3.26 -7.98
C PRO A 962 -16.73 -4.58 -7.62
N ILE A 963 -16.97 -4.81 -6.32
CA ILE A 963 -17.76 -5.94 -5.83
C ILE A 963 -19.25 -5.62 -5.77
N PHE A 964 -19.60 -4.34 -5.62
CA PHE A 964 -20.95 -3.83 -5.84
C PHE A 964 -20.89 -2.60 -6.75
N LEU A 965 -21.86 -2.49 -7.64
CA LEU A 965 -22.08 -1.31 -8.47
C LEU A 965 -23.58 -1.00 -8.44
N GLY A 966 -23.93 0.27 -8.30
CA GLY A 966 -25.32 0.66 -8.19
C GLY A 966 -25.57 2.12 -8.49
N VAL A 967 -26.82 2.43 -8.78
CA VAL A 967 -27.32 3.79 -8.91
C VAL A 967 -28.30 4.02 -7.78
N PHE A 968 -28.15 5.15 -7.11
CA PHE A 968 -29.13 5.61 -6.13
C PHE A 968 -29.99 6.71 -6.77
N ASN A 969 -31.32 6.56 -6.72
CA ASN A 969 -32.29 7.51 -7.27
C ASN A 969 -33.44 7.85 -6.30
N GLU A 970 -33.90 6.90 -5.49
CA GLU A 970 -34.87 7.08 -4.39
C GLU A 970 -34.88 5.91 -3.39
#